data_AF-A0A1Q3HYC1-F1
#
_entry.id   AF-A0A1Q3HYC1-F1
#
_cell.length_a   1.000
_cell.length_b   1.000
_cell.length_c   1.000
_cell.angle_alpha   90.00
_cell.angle_beta   90.00
_cell.angle_gamma   90.00
#
_symmetry.space_group_name_H-M   'P 1'
#
loop_
_entity.id
_entity.type
_entity.pdbx_description
1 polymer ?
#
loop_
_entity_poly.entity_id
_entity_poly.type
_entity_poly.pdbx_seq_one_letter_code
_entity_poly.pdbx_strand_id
1 'polypeptide(L)'
;MKKLIALCTLGPLSVYVYVQALLGERPAVAAPTSAVEAPARTPTAPGPVVPEGPRLERDGLSIQFDLRPAVGAGPVEAQSEAIATFTLTDARSGQPVRGARPLGWMSLREGTEALTDAQCAAKVKTYLGGLLSVQADADLNSYFVLALNHDNSISVINPQLAFNRTKLRSLVTLSAPAEDWALHPDRSALYVSLPTAHRVSRVDTRTFLASAHVEVGRAPTRLALSPDGRTLWVGNDGDGTVTVIDHRTQKALATVEVGEGHHEFAFADDGRTAWVTSEASDEVAVIDTVTFELLERVKVGRGAVAIAASDTARAVYVANGRTGEVVVVHGRTLSVTGRVALSPGLKSVRFDPSGRWAFVVNGARNEVPVLDASSGQVRHVLAGFDAPDAVSFTDGYAYVRNTGDARISLVKLASLDQPEAPGVVDVQVGQKAPEEARGLGLAGPFAPVPEGDGVIVSSPADKALYFYREGMMAPMGTLLNYGREPKAVLVLDRSLREVRPGVYSTQVRVKDPGTHDVAFLLDSPRVVACLEQRVGASPEVTARQAHRVQLEPRFDASMRWKAGEEHALRFRLTDSGSGEPVSAGEVTVLLFRSPGAWQWRGSPRAVGDGEFEVTFRPPGPGQFKFLAGVESRGAPLGSFWPVTLGVVEGLDAKAAPRLAGGVNP
;
A
#
# COMPACT_ATOMS: atom_id res chain seq x y z
N MET A 1 -42.28 -44.62 -47.87
CA MET A 1 -43.59 -45.07 -48.38
C MET A 1 -44.68 -44.21 -47.73
N LYS A 2 -45.45 -43.52 -48.59
CA LYS A 2 -46.83 -43.00 -48.45
C LYS A 2 -47.23 -42.31 -47.11
N LYS A 3 -47.41 -40.98 -47.09
CA LYS A 3 -48.60 -40.18 -47.54
C LYS A 3 -49.74 -40.24 -46.50
N LEU A 4 -50.42 -39.17 -46.08
CA LEU A 4 -51.32 -38.28 -46.86
C LEU A 4 -51.84 -37.15 -45.89
N ILE A 5 -51.78 -35.83 -46.20
CA ILE A 5 -52.85 -34.93 -46.79
C ILE A 5 -53.76 -34.27 -45.72
N ALA A 6 -54.26 -33.01 -45.76
CA ALA A 6 -54.39 -31.90 -46.74
C ALA A 6 -54.63 -30.55 -46.01
N LEU A 7 -54.16 -29.38 -46.49
CA LEU A 7 -54.84 -28.32 -47.32
C LEU A 7 -56.06 -27.62 -46.63
N CYS A 8 -56.29 -26.29 -46.69
CA CYS A 8 -56.24 -25.29 -47.78
C CYS A 8 -56.41 -23.84 -47.20
N THR A 9 -55.60 -22.82 -47.56
CA THR A 9 -55.87 -21.64 -48.47
C THR A 9 -56.92 -20.61 -47.97
N LEU A 10 -56.69 -19.28 -47.84
CA LEU A 10 -56.52 -18.20 -48.87
C LEU A 10 -56.25 -16.84 -48.16
N GLY A 11 -55.45 -15.92 -48.74
CA GLY A 11 -55.42 -14.47 -48.39
C GLY A 11 -56.50 -13.67 -49.17
N PRO A 12 -56.39 -12.34 -49.46
CA PRO A 12 -55.59 -11.23 -48.90
C PRO A 12 -56.38 -9.88 -48.73
N LEU A 13 -55.69 -8.78 -48.38
CA LEU A 13 -55.96 -7.35 -48.72
C LEU A 13 -57.08 -6.50 -48.03
N SER A 14 -56.60 -5.42 -47.36
CA SER A 14 -57.05 -4.00 -47.37
C SER A 14 -58.40 -3.52 -46.80
N VAL A 15 -58.38 -2.21 -46.43
CA VAL A 15 -59.48 -1.21 -46.23
C VAL A 15 -59.81 -0.93 -44.74
N TYR A 16 -59.35 0.21 -44.17
CA TYR A 16 -60.08 1.50 -43.95
C TYR A 16 -61.28 1.35 -42.97
N VAL A 17 -61.62 2.19 -41.99
CA VAL A 17 -61.17 3.46 -41.38
C VAL A 17 -62.28 3.84 -40.37
N TYR A 18 -61.95 4.55 -39.26
CA TYR A 18 -62.87 5.37 -38.41
C TYR A 18 -63.92 4.62 -37.53
N VAL A 19 -64.27 5.01 -36.29
CA VAL A 19 -64.61 6.34 -35.74
C VAL A 19 -64.36 6.38 -34.20
N GLN A 20 -63.78 7.51 -33.78
CA GLN A 20 -63.94 8.36 -32.58
C GLN A 20 -64.93 8.01 -31.45
N ALA A 21 -64.88 8.57 -30.23
CA ALA A 21 -63.96 9.37 -29.39
C ALA A 21 -64.78 9.86 -28.16
N LEU A 22 -64.12 10.59 -27.24
CA LEU A 22 -64.64 11.55 -26.23
C LEU A 22 -64.83 11.00 -24.79
N LEU A 23 -64.32 11.56 -23.69
CA LEU A 23 -63.62 12.82 -23.28
C LEU A 23 -63.01 12.57 -21.87
N GLY A 24 -62.02 13.27 -21.29
CA GLY A 24 -61.25 14.50 -21.59
C GLY A 24 -60.00 14.55 -20.67
N GLU A 25 -58.83 14.97 -21.16
CA GLU A 25 -58.22 16.32 -21.18
C GLU A 25 -57.43 16.73 -19.92
N ARG A 26 -56.11 17.02 -20.10
CA ARG A 26 -55.51 18.37 -20.00
C ARG A 26 -54.08 18.42 -20.62
N PRO A 27 -53.57 19.62 -21.03
CA PRO A 27 -52.61 19.88 -22.13
C PRO A 27 -51.16 20.14 -21.62
N ALA A 28 -50.05 19.83 -22.32
CA ALA A 28 -49.43 20.27 -23.59
C ALA A 28 -48.29 21.30 -23.40
N VAL A 29 -47.06 20.94 -23.82
CA VAL A 29 -46.02 21.89 -24.25
C VAL A 29 -45.36 21.31 -25.51
N ALA A 30 -45.25 22.16 -26.53
CA ALA A 30 -44.99 21.83 -27.93
C ALA A 30 -43.51 21.52 -28.26
N ALA A 31 -43.31 20.68 -29.27
CA ALA A 31 -42.09 20.59 -30.06
C ALA A 31 -42.46 20.67 -31.55
N PRO A 32 -41.67 21.34 -32.41
CA PRO A 32 -41.75 21.14 -33.85
C PRO A 32 -40.53 20.37 -34.39
N THR A 33 -40.86 19.31 -35.13
CA THR A 33 -40.25 18.79 -36.38
C THR A 33 -38.96 19.42 -36.90
N SER A 34 -37.93 18.62 -37.21
CA SER A 34 -37.69 18.03 -38.55
C SER A 34 -36.23 17.64 -38.80
N ALA A 35 -36.10 16.59 -39.64
CA ALA A 35 -35.09 16.34 -40.66
C ALA A 35 -33.60 16.10 -40.29
N VAL A 36 -33.17 14.94 -40.81
CA VAL A 36 -31.84 14.34 -40.96
C VAL A 36 -30.76 15.32 -41.44
N GLU A 37 -29.62 15.32 -40.72
CA GLU A 37 -28.33 15.84 -41.17
C GLU A 37 -27.25 14.76 -40.94
N ALA A 38 -26.30 14.65 -41.88
CA ALA A 38 -25.21 13.67 -41.90
C ALA A 38 -24.35 13.69 -40.61
N PRO A 39 -23.60 12.62 -40.25
CA PRO A 39 -22.95 12.55 -38.94
C PRO A 39 -21.92 13.67 -38.80
N ALA A 40 -22.20 14.63 -37.93
CA ALA A 40 -21.25 15.61 -37.50
C ALA A 40 -20.05 14.88 -36.89
N ARG A 41 -18.86 15.23 -37.40
CA ARG A 41 -17.58 14.78 -36.86
C ARG A 41 -17.61 14.85 -35.34
N THR A 42 -17.32 13.72 -34.69
CA THR A 42 -17.09 13.66 -33.25
C THR A 42 -16.20 14.83 -32.86
N PRO A 43 -16.57 15.68 -31.87
CA PRO A 43 -15.64 16.65 -31.37
C PRO A 43 -14.44 15.85 -30.87
N THR A 44 -13.30 16.01 -31.53
CA THR A 44 -12.01 15.61 -30.97
C THR A 44 -11.97 16.16 -29.56
N ALA A 45 -12.00 15.26 -28.57
CA ALA A 45 -11.81 15.63 -27.19
C ALA A 45 -10.57 16.53 -27.14
N PRO A 46 -10.65 17.74 -26.55
CA PRO A 46 -9.43 18.46 -26.24
C PRO A 46 -8.61 17.50 -25.39
N GLY A 47 -7.45 17.09 -25.92
CA GLY A 47 -6.52 16.24 -25.19
C GLY A 47 -6.23 16.88 -23.83
N PRO A 48 -5.85 16.11 -22.80
CA PRO A 48 -5.51 16.70 -21.52
C PRO A 48 -4.35 17.67 -21.75
N VAL A 49 -4.66 18.97 -21.76
CA VAL A 49 -3.66 20.04 -21.68
C VAL A 49 -3.14 19.99 -20.25
N VAL A 50 -2.11 19.16 -20.08
CA VAL A 50 -1.27 19.09 -18.90
C VAL A 50 -0.64 20.48 -18.75
N PRO A 51 -0.91 21.26 -17.68
CA PRO A 51 -0.06 22.41 -17.39
C PRO A 51 1.38 21.89 -17.29
N GLU A 52 2.25 22.35 -18.17
CA GLU A 52 3.62 21.85 -18.27
C GLU A 52 4.38 22.24 -17.00
N GLY A 53 4.55 21.29 -16.09
CA GLY A 53 5.47 21.46 -14.97
C GLY A 53 6.93 21.58 -15.46
N PRO A 54 7.87 21.95 -14.57
CA PRO A 54 9.26 22.23 -14.94
C PRO A 54 9.88 21.11 -15.78
N ARG A 55 10.59 21.49 -16.85
CA ARG A 55 11.36 20.58 -17.70
C ARG A 55 12.84 20.93 -17.64
N LEU A 56 13.68 19.90 -17.59
CA LEU A 56 15.12 20.00 -17.66
C LEU A 56 15.67 18.92 -18.59
N GLU A 57 16.62 19.26 -19.45
CA GLU A 57 17.42 18.29 -20.19
C GLU A 57 18.76 18.07 -19.48
N ARG A 58 19.14 16.82 -19.29
CA ARG A 58 20.39 16.42 -18.64
C ARG A 58 20.90 15.11 -19.21
N ASP A 59 22.16 15.08 -19.64
CA ASP A 59 22.85 13.87 -20.12
C ASP A 59 22.05 13.07 -21.17
N GLY A 60 21.36 13.77 -22.08
CA GLY A 60 20.55 13.18 -23.15
C GLY A 60 19.15 12.75 -22.72
N LEU A 61 18.74 13.00 -21.48
CA LEU A 61 17.41 12.73 -20.94
C LEU A 61 16.65 14.04 -20.74
N SER A 62 15.44 14.13 -21.28
CA SER A 62 14.46 15.19 -20.96
C SER A 62 13.59 14.71 -19.81
N ILE A 63 13.66 15.44 -18.69
CA ILE A 63 12.99 15.14 -17.43
C ILE A 63 11.99 16.26 -17.18
N GLN A 64 10.71 15.92 -17.15
CA GLN A 64 9.65 16.84 -16.77
C GLN A 64 9.01 16.36 -15.47
N PHE A 65 8.80 17.28 -14.54
CA PHE A 65 8.08 16.98 -13.30
C PHE A 65 6.77 17.76 -13.26
N ASP A 66 5.71 17.13 -12.78
CA ASP A 66 4.39 17.74 -12.58
C ASP A 66 3.81 17.28 -11.25
N LEU A 67 3.14 18.21 -10.55
CA LEU A 67 2.50 17.94 -9.26
C LEU A 67 1.06 18.46 -9.31
N ARG A 68 0.10 17.54 -9.17
CA ARG A 68 -1.33 17.86 -9.25
C ARG A 68 -2.09 17.45 -8.02
N PRO A 69 -3.19 18.13 -7.66
CA PRO A 69 -4.09 17.63 -6.63
C PRO A 69 -4.59 16.23 -6.98
N ALA A 70 -4.63 15.32 -6.01
CA ALA A 70 -5.21 14.00 -6.22
C ALA A 70 -6.72 14.06 -6.45
N VAL A 71 -7.37 15.09 -5.91
CA VAL A 71 -8.80 15.37 -6.07
C VAL A 71 -8.99 16.85 -6.41
N GLY A 72 -9.86 17.13 -7.39
CA GLY A 72 -10.18 18.49 -7.83
C GLY A 72 -9.22 19.03 -8.89
N ALA A 73 -9.40 20.32 -9.22
CA ALA A 73 -8.58 21.05 -10.18
C ALA A 73 -7.95 22.27 -9.48
N GLY A 74 -6.75 22.65 -9.89
CA GLY A 74 -6.03 23.80 -9.34
C GLY A 74 -4.59 23.48 -8.92
N PRO A 75 -3.90 24.44 -8.29
CA PRO A 75 -2.57 24.22 -7.74
C PRO A 75 -2.62 23.28 -6.52
N VAL A 76 -1.52 22.57 -6.26
CA VAL A 76 -1.39 21.78 -5.04
C VAL A 76 -1.17 22.68 -3.85
N GLU A 77 -1.92 22.44 -2.80
CA GLU A 77 -1.77 23.11 -1.50
C GLU A 77 -1.02 22.20 -0.52
N ALA A 78 -0.28 22.80 0.41
CA ALA A 78 0.37 22.09 1.51
C ALA A 78 -0.65 21.23 2.27
N GLN A 79 -0.24 20.08 2.78
CA GLN A 79 -1.08 19.09 3.46
C GLN A 79 -2.14 18.39 2.59
N SER A 80 -2.39 18.85 1.36
CA SER A 80 -3.29 18.17 0.43
C SER A 80 -2.62 16.95 -0.21
N GLU A 81 -3.45 15.99 -0.64
CA GLU A 81 -2.96 14.87 -1.44
C GLU A 81 -2.67 15.33 -2.86
N ALA A 82 -1.53 14.89 -3.37
CA ALA A 82 -1.07 15.20 -4.71
C ALA A 82 -0.58 13.95 -5.45
N ILE A 83 -0.58 14.04 -6.78
CA ILE A 83 0.01 13.08 -7.69
C ILE A 83 1.27 13.72 -8.24
N ALA A 84 2.42 13.18 -7.85
CA ALA A 84 3.73 13.54 -8.38
C ALA A 84 4.01 12.70 -9.62
N THR A 85 4.41 13.34 -10.71
CA THR A 85 4.60 12.69 -12.00
C THR A 85 5.91 13.14 -12.65
N PHE A 86 6.76 12.18 -12.99
CA PHE A 86 7.89 12.39 -13.89
C PHE A 86 7.54 11.90 -15.30
N THR A 87 7.82 12.72 -16.31
CA THR A 87 7.79 12.29 -17.72
C THR A 87 9.23 12.29 -18.24
N LEU A 88 9.69 11.11 -18.67
CA LEU A 88 11.04 10.84 -19.14
C LEU A 88 11.05 10.55 -20.63
N THR A 89 11.81 11.34 -21.38
CA THR A 89 11.96 11.17 -22.84
C THR A 89 13.43 11.27 -23.22
N ASP A 90 13.87 10.50 -24.22
CA ASP A 90 15.20 10.70 -24.81
C ASP A 90 15.22 12.06 -25.51
N ALA A 91 16.16 12.93 -25.13
CA ALA A 91 16.19 14.33 -25.56
C ALA A 91 16.42 14.49 -27.07
N ARG A 92 17.00 13.48 -27.74
CA ARG A 92 17.28 13.55 -29.18
C ARG A 92 16.13 13.04 -30.03
N SER A 93 15.54 11.92 -29.63
CA SER A 93 14.50 11.21 -30.39
C SER A 93 13.08 11.56 -29.94
N GLY A 94 12.91 12.14 -28.75
CA GLY A 94 11.62 12.38 -28.12
C GLY A 94 10.90 11.11 -27.68
N GLN A 95 11.52 9.93 -27.81
CA GLN A 95 10.90 8.66 -27.45
C GLN A 95 10.78 8.51 -25.93
N PRO A 96 9.69 7.91 -25.42
CA PRO A 96 9.53 7.69 -24.00
C PRO A 96 10.56 6.69 -23.47
N VAL A 97 11.17 7.01 -22.33
CA VAL A 97 12.10 6.11 -21.64
C VAL A 97 11.29 5.15 -20.76
N ARG A 98 11.13 3.91 -21.24
CA ARG A 98 10.29 2.87 -20.62
C ARG A 98 11.08 1.96 -19.68
N GLY A 99 10.41 1.34 -18.72
CA GLY A 99 10.99 0.36 -17.79
C GLY A 99 12.09 0.93 -16.89
N ALA A 100 12.21 2.26 -16.82
CA ALA A 100 13.17 2.93 -15.95
C ALA A 100 12.69 2.90 -14.49
N ARG A 101 13.62 3.19 -13.57
CA ARG A 101 13.33 3.25 -12.14
C ARG A 101 13.83 4.57 -11.58
N PRO A 102 13.11 5.67 -11.86
CA PRO A 102 13.48 6.95 -11.31
C PRO A 102 13.24 6.97 -9.82
N LEU A 103 14.18 7.57 -9.09
CA LEU A 103 14.02 7.94 -7.70
C LEU A 103 13.78 9.44 -7.59
N GLY A 104 12.88 9.83 -6.68
CA GLY A 104 12.47 11.22 -6.50
C GLY A 104 12.33 11.63 -5.04
N TRP A 105 12.70 12.87 -4.72
CA TRP A 105 12.52 13.48 -3.41
C TRP A 105 12.11 14.93 -3.55
N MET A 106 11.26 15.40 -2.63
CA MET A 106 10.88 16.80 -2.55
C MET A 106 11.24 17.35 -1.17
N SER A 107 11.89 18.50 -1.13
CA SER A 107 12.15 19.23 0.11
C SER A 107 12.03 20.73 -0.09
N LEU A 108 11.54 21.41 0.94
CA LEU A 108 11.45 22.85 1.00
C LEU A 108 12.84 23.45 0.77
N ARG A 109 12.91 24.45 -0.12
CA ARG A 109 14.16 25.11 -0.45
C ARG A 109 14.61 26.01 0.71
N GLU A 110 15.87 25.83 1.10
CA GLU A 110 16.55 26.73 2.01
C GLU A 110 17.14 27.91 1.20
N GLY A 111 16.44 29.04 1.18
CA GLY A 111 16.85 30.24 0.45
C GLY A 111 16.12 30.47 -0.88
N THR A 112 16.62 31.41 -1.68
CA THR A 112 15.95 31.85 -2.92
C THR A 112 16.62 31.36 -4.21
N GLU A 113 17.87 30.90 -4.14
CA GLU A 113 18.63 30.48 -5.31
C GLU A 113 18.38 29.01 -5.67
N ALA A 114 18.42 28.71 -6.97
CA ALA A 114 18.33 27.33 -7.44
C ALA A 114 19.62 26.55 -7.11
N LEU A 115 19.49 25.25 -6.85
CA LEU A 115 20.64 24.39 -6.57
C LEU A 115 21.55 24.26 -7.78
N THR A 116 22.86 24.38 -7.55
CA THR A 116 23.88 23.96 -8.51
C THR A 116 23.89 22.44 -8.68
N ASP A 117 24.46 21.94 -9.79
CA ASP A 117 24.58 20.49 -10.04
C ASP A 117 25.31 19.75 -8.91
N ALA A 118 26.35 20.35 -8.34
CA ALA A 118 27.11 19.78 -7.23
C ALA A 118 26.28 19.70 -5.94
N GLN A 119 25.51 20.74 -5.63
CA GLN A 119 24.58 20.74 -4.49
C GLN A 119 23.46 19.73 -4.69
N CYS A 120 22.92 19.63 -5.90
CA CYS A 120 21.91 18.63 -6.27
C CYS A 120 22.43 17.20 -6.05
N ALA A 121 23.62 16.89 -6.57
CA ALA A 121 24.24 15.57 -6.39
C ALA A 121 24.52 15.25 -4.91
N ALA A 122 24.98 16.22 -4.12
CA ALA A 122 25.17 16.06 -2.68
C ALA A 122 23.85 15.80 -1.94
N LYS A 123 22.78 16.50 -2.33
CA LYS A 123 21.44 16.34 -1.76
C LYS A 123 20.87 14.94 -2.06
N VAL A 124 20.94 14.47 -3.30
CA VAL A 124 20.56 13.09 -3.68
C VAL A 124 21.36 12.04 -2.91
N LYS A 125 22.69 12.20 -2.81
CA LYS A 125 23.55 11.29 -2.05
C LYS A 125 23.13 11.20 -0.58
N THR A 126 22.67 12.30 -0.01
CA THR A 126 22.22 12.35 1.39
C THR A 126 20.92 11.56 1.58
N TYR A 127 19.96 11.70 0.66
CA TYR A 127 18.71 10.93 0.70
C TYR A 127 18.92 9.42 0.48
N LEU A 128 19.81 9.04 -0.44
CA LEU A 128 20.22 7.64 -0.62
C LEU A 128 20.80 7.02 0.65
N GLY A 129 21.38 7.82 1.54
CA GLY A 129 21.91 7.37 2.82
C GLY A 129 20.84 6.95 3.84
N GLY A 130 19.58 7.31 3.64
CA GLY A 130 18.46 6.89 4.51
C GLY A 130 18.59 7.32 5.98
N LEU A 131 19.29 8.42 6.25
CA LEU A 131 19.56 8.90 7.61
C LEU A 131 18.32 9.53 8.24
N LEU A 132 17.99 9.14 9.48
CA LEU A 132 16.86 9.74 10.22
C LEU A 132 16.98 11.25 10.42
N SER A 133 18.19 11.79 10.48
CA SER A 133 18.46 13.20 10.70
C SER A 133 18.30 14.06 9.44
N VAL A 134 18.25 13.46 8.26
CA VAL A 134 18.13 14.18 6.98
C VAL A 134 17.11 13.46 6.10
N GLN A 135 15.88 13.95 6.12
CA GLN A 135 14.78 13.40 5.34
C GLN A 135 14.26 14.44 4.35
N ALA A 136 13.81 13.97 3.19
CA ALA A 136 12.98 14.78 2.32
C ALA A 136 11.61 15.00 2.99
N ASP A 137 10.97 16.13 2.70
CA ASP A 137 9.61 16.39 3.17
C ASP A 137 8.62 15.41 2.56
N ALA A 138 8.91 15.01 1.33
CA ALA A 138 8.21 13.99 0.57
C ALA A 138 9.22 13.05 -0.13
N ASP A 139 9.19 11.76 0.23
CA ASP A 139 9.96 10.70 -0.44
C ASP A 139 9.06 9.96 -1.43
N LEU A 140 9.36 10.10 -2.72
CA LEU A 140 8.57 9.53 -3.82
C LEU A 140 8.88 8.05 -4.07
N ASN A 141 9.77 7.46 -3.27
CA ASN A 141 10.26 6.09 -3.41
C ASN A 141 9.75 5.20 -2.28
N SER A 142 8.94 5.75 -1.37
CA SER A 142 8.61 5.08 -0.13
C SER A 142 7.77 3.83 -0.32
N TYR A 143 8.13 2.77 0.38
CA TYR A 143 7.27 1.61 0.56
C TYR A 143 7.35 1.14 2.01
N PHE A 144 6.30 0.47 2.47
CA PHE A 144 6.24 -0.09 3.81
C PHE A 144 6.08 -1.59 3.74
N VAL A 145 6.70 -2.29 4.68
CA VAL A 145 6.53 -3.72 4.88
C VAL A 145 5.54 -3.91 6.02
N LEU A 146 4.42 -4.55 5.73
CA LEU A 146 3.37 -4.85 6.69
C LEU A 146 3.49 -6.31 7.09
N ALA A 147 3.49 -6.60 8.40
CA ALA A 147 3.53 -7.96 8.92
C ALA A 147 2.27 -8.23 9.74
N LEU A 148 1.45 -9.22 9.34
CA LEU A 148 0.29 -9.65 10.11
C LEU A 148 0.78 -10.58 11.22
N ASN A 149 0.47 -10.25 12.47
CA ASN A 149 0.99 -10.98 13.62
C ASN A 149 -0.09 -11.81 14.31
N HIS A 150 0.35 -12.82 15.06
CA HIS A 150 -0.53 -13.61 15.94
C HIS A 150 -1.14 -12.82 17.12
N ASP A 151 -0.57 -11.67 17.50
CA ASP A 151 -0.99 -10.86 18.66
C ASP A 151 -1.99 -9.74 18.30
N ASN A 152 -2.86 -9.98 17.32
CA ASN A 152 -3.88 -9.03 16.84
C ASN A 152 -3.28 -7.69 16.40
N SER A 153 -2.10 -7.72 15.80
CA SER A 153 -1.41 -6.50 15.38
C SER A 153 -0.87 -6.61 13.96
N ILE A 154 -0.68 -5.45 13.33
CA ILE A 154 0.06 -5.32 12.08
C ILE A 154 1.28 -4.44 12.35
N SER A 155 2.48 -5.01 12.21
CA SER A 155 3.73 -4.24 12.25
C SER A 155 3.88 -3.48 10.95
N VAL A 156 4.10 -2.17 11.02
CA VAL A 156 4.41 -1.32 9.86
C VAL A 156 5.90 -0.98 9.91
N ILE A 157 6.68 -1.51 8.98
CA ILE A 157 8.14 -1.38 8.95
C ILE A 157 8.52 -0.50 7.76
N ASN A 158 9.35 0.52 7.99
CA ASN A 158 9.97 1.33 6.93
C ASN A 158 11.39 0.80 6.65
N PRO A 159 11.60 0.04 5.56
CA PRO A 159 12.88 -0.60 5.26
C PRO A 159 13.97 0.39 4.84
N GLN A 160 13.61 1.58 4.37
CA GLN A 160 14.54 2.60 3.83
C GLN A 160 15.35 3.32 4.91
N LEU A 161 14.93 3.23 6.18
CA LEU A 161 15.71 3.78 7.28
C LEU A 161 17.00 2.99 7.47
N ALA A 162 18.15 3.67 7.40
CA ALA A 162 19.46 3.09 7.68
C ALA A 162 19.69 2.95 9.20
N PHE A 163 18.85 2.16 9.86
CA PHE A 163 18.91 1.92 11.30
C PHE A 163 19.12 0.44 11.61
N ASN A 164 20.14 0.15 12.43
CA ASN A 164 20.57 -1.22 12.74
C ASN A 164 19.69 -1.94 13.80
N ARG A 165 18.74 -1.24 14.45
CA ARG A 165 17.97 -1.80 15.59
C ARG A 165 16.45 -1.78 15.45
N THR A 166 15.86 -0.72 14.90
CA THR A 166 14.40 -0.56 14.83
C THR A 166 14.01 0.23 13.58
N LYS A 167 13.17 -0.38 12.75
CA LYS A 167 12.58 0.21 11.52
C LYS A 167 11.05 0.30 11.60
N LEU A 168 10.46 0.01 12.77
CA LEU A 168 9.02 0.11 13.02
C LEU A 168 8.59 1.56 12.94
N ARG A 169 7.69 1.81 12.00
CA ARG A 169 7.02 3.08 11.80
C ARG A 169 5.77 3.18 12.66
N SER A 170 4.97 2.12 12.72
CA SER A 170 3.70 2.07 13.44
C SER A 170 3.37 0.63 13.81
N LEU A 171 2.51 0.47 14.82
CA LEU A 171 1.88 -0.79 15.17
C LEU A 171 0.38 -0.58 15.10
N VAL A 172 -0.29 -1.24 14.16
CA VAL A 172 -1.75 -1.20 14.05
C VAL A 172 -2.32 -2.24 14.99
N THR A 173 -3.13 -1.81 15.97
CA THR A 173 -3.85 -2.72 16.87
C THR A 173 -5.20 -3.07 16.26
N LEU A 174 -5.52 -4.36 16.23
CA LEU A 174 -6.80 -4.89 15.78
C LEU A 174 -7.65 -5.31 16.99
N SER A 175 -8.97 -5.26 16.83
CA SER A 175 -9.92 -5.60 17.90
C SER A 175 -10.03 -7.09 18.20
N ALA A 176 -9.54 -7.95 17.31
CA ALA A 176 -9.58 -9.41 17.43
C ALA A 176 -8.47 -10.06 16.59
N PRO A 177 -8.22 -11.38 16.74
CA PRO A 177 -7.35 -12.13 15.86
C PRO A 177 -7.76 -12.00 14.40
N ALA A 178 -6.80 -11.64 13.56
CA ALA A 178 -6.98 -11.50 12.13
C ALA A 178 -6.60 -12.77 11.40
N GLU A 179 -7.22 -13.06 10.25
CA GLU A 179 -6.91 -14.25 9.47
C GLU A 179 -6.28 -13.95 8.10
N ASP A 180 -6.93 -13.09 7.33
CA ASP A 180 -6.53 -12.70 5.99
C ASP A 180 -6.60 -11.17 5.83
N TRP A 181 -6.02 -10.67 4.74
CA TRP A 181 -6.09 -9.26 4.37
C TRP A 181 -6.23 -9.04 2.86
N ALA A 182 -6.76 -7.88 2.48
CA ALA A 182 -6.86 -7.47 1.08
C ALA A 182 -6.50 -5.99 0.96
N LEU A 183 -5.42 -5.68 0.23
CA LEU A 183 -4.98 -4.31 -0.02
C LEU A 183 -5.70 -3.76 -1.25
N HIS A 184 -6.38 -2.63 -1.08
CA HIS A 184 -7.05 -1.93 -2.18
C HIS A 184 -6.04 -1.55 -3.29
N PRO A 185 -6.41 -1.65 -4.59
CA PRO A 185 -5.49 -1.37 -5.70
C PRO A 185 -4.88 0.04 -5.66
N ASP A 186 -5.63 1.03 -5.17
CA ASP A 186 -5.12 2.40 -5.01
C ASP A 186 -4.19 2.60 -3.81
N ARG A 187 -3.97 1.55 -3.01
CA ARG A 187 -3.10 1.53 -1.83
C ARG A 187 -3.55 2.44 -0.68
N SER A 188 -4.82 2.85 -0.62
CA SER A 188 -5.36 3.72 0.43
C SER A 188 -5.89 2.92 1.63
N ALA A 189 -6.43 1.72 1.41
CA ALA A 189 -7.07 0.90 2.43
C ALA A 189 -6.56 -0.55 2.43
N LEU A 190 -6.36 -1.11 3.62
CA LEU A 190 -6.11 -2.52 3.85
C LEU A 190 -7.28 -3.10 4.64
N TYR A 191 -7.99 -4.06 4.05
CA TYR A 191 -9.07 -4.79 4.73
C TYR A 191 -8.50 -6.01 5.43
N VAL A 192 -9.02 -6.33 6.61
CA VAL A 192 -8.51 -7.41 7.46
C VAL A 192 -9.70 -8.18 8.04
N SER A 193 -9.74 -9.50 7.83
CA SER A 193 -10.81 -10.34 8.33
C SER A 193 -10.57 -10.68 9.80
N LEU A 194 -11.62 -10.60 10.62
CA LEU A 194 -11.59 -10.87 12.05
C LEU A 194 -12.60 -11.98 12.39
N PRO A 195 -12.24 -13.27 12.22
CA PRO A 195 -13.20 -14.38 12.27
C PRO A 195 -14.03 -14.44 13.56
N THR A 196 -13.37 -14.29 14.71
CA THR A 196 -14.00 -14.39 16.05
C THR A 196 -14.86 -13.18 16.41
N ALA A 197 -14.70 -12.07 15.70
CA ALA A 197 -15.49 -10.86 15.89
C ALA A 197 -16.63 -10.72 14.86
N HIS A 198 -16.70 -11.61 13.85
CA HIS A 198 -17.69 -11.59 12.76
C HIS A 198 -17.69 -10.26 11.98
N ARG A 199 -16.49 -9.70 11.77
CA ARG A 199 -16.29 -8.37 11.20
C ARG A 199 -15.11 -8.34 10.24
N VAL A 200 -15.11 -7.33 9.38
CA VAL A 200 -13.92 -6.89 8.63
C VAL A 200 -13.49 -5.53 9.16
N SER A 201 -12.20 -5.41 9.49
CA SER A 201 -11.57 -4.13 9.83
C SER A 201 -10.98 -3.48 8.59
N ARG A 202 -11.19 -2.17 8.42
CA ARG A 202 -10.51 -1.39 7.39
C ARG A 202 -9.41 -0.56 8.03
N VAL A 203 -8.17 -0.77 7.64
CA VAL A 203 -7.01 0.04 8.05
C VAL A 203 -6.74 1.10 6.99
N ASP A 204 -6.75 2.37 7.40
CA ASP A 204 -6.27 3.46 6.57
C ASP A 204 -4.74 3.36 6.50
N THR A 205 -4.20 3.11 5.31
CA THR A 205 -2.77 2.87 5.12
C THR A 205 -1.94 4.14 5.14
N ARG A 206 -2.55 5.33 5.18
CA ARG A 206 -1.85 6.62 5.23
C ARG A 206 -1.53 7.00 6.66
N THR A 207 -2.51 6.80 7.53
CA THR A 207 -2.41 7.04 8.97
C THR A 207 -1.97 5.80 9.75
N PHE A 208 -2.09 4.61 9.16
CA PHE A 208 -1.93 3.31 9.82
C PHE A 208 -2.85 3.16 11.03
N LEU A 209 -4.07 3.69 10.92
CA LEU A 209 -5.11 3.55 11.93
C LEU A 209 -6.20 2.62 11.41
N ALA A 210 -6.60 1.67 12.26
CA ALA A 210 -7.82 0.91 12.03
C ALA A 210 -9.02 1.86 12.14
N SER A 211 -9.85 1.88 11.10
CA SER A 211 -11.09 2.65 10.99
C SER A 211 -12.29 1.75 11.28
N ALA A 212 -13.51 2.27 11.04
CA ALA A 212 -14.76 1.57 11.26
C ALA A 212 -14.77 0.13 10.69
N HIS A 213 -15.35 -0.79 11.46
CA HIS A 213 -15.55 -2.17 11.08
C HIS A 213 -16.86 -2.32 10.30
N VAL A 214 -16.92 -3.33 9.44
CA VAL A 214 -18.16 -3.75 8.76
C VAL A 214 -18.57 -5.10 9.34
N GLU A 215 -19.80 -5.19 9.86
CA GLU A 215 -20.38 -6.48 10.25
C GLU A 215 -20.60 -7.34 8.99
N VAL A 216 -20.25 -8.61 9.10
CA VAL A 216 -20.42 -9.60 8.04
C VAL A 216 -21.00 -10.89 8.65
N GLY A 217 -21.08 -11.97 7.87
CA GLY A 217 -21.47 -13.27 8.40
C GLY A 217 -20.47 -13.82 9.43
N ARG A 218 -20.77 -14.99 9.98
CA ARG A 218 -19.95 -15.67 10.98
C ARG A 218 -18.66 -16.22 10.37
N ALA A 219 -17.61 -16.16 11.20
CA ALA A 219 -16.26 -16.60 10.87
C ALA A 219 -15.77 -16.10 9.48
N PRO A 220 -15.71 -14.78 9.23
CA PRO A 220 -15.15 -14.27 8.00
C PRO A 220 -13.66 -14.61 7.91
N THR A 221 -13.23 -15.33 6.88
CA THR A 221 -11.84 -15.77 6.73
C THR A 221 -11.19 -15.10 5.52
N ARG A 222 -11.56 -15.48 4.29
CA ARG A 222 -10.93 -15.02 3.05
C ARG A 222 -11.51 -13.73 2.54
N LEU A 223 -10.62 -12.85 2.09
CA LEU A 223 -10.96 -11.55 1.53
C LEU A 223 -10.47 -11.44 0.10
N ALA A 224 -11.32 -10.91 -0.78
CA ALA A 224 -10.93 -10.61 -2.16
C ALA A 224 -11.51 -9.28 -2.60
N LEU A 225 -10.69 -8.41 -3.20
CA LEU A 225 -11.17 -7.20 -3.84
C LEU A 225 -11.48 -7.48 -5.30
N SER A 226 -12.58 -6.91 -5.81
CA SER A 226 -12.84 -6.92 -7.24
C SER A 226 -11.70 -6.24 -8.01
N PRO A 227 -11.38 -6.65 -9.24
CA PRO A 227 -10.26 -6.07 -10.00
C PRO A 227 -10.35 -4.55 -10.19
N ASP A 228 -11.57 -4.01 -10.23
CA ASP A 228 -11.84 -2.57 -10.31
C ASP A 228 -11.74 -1.83 -8.97
N GLY A 229 -11.51 -2.54 -7.86
CA GLY A 229 -11.39 -2.04 -6.49
C GLY A 229 -12.72 -1.60 -5.85
N ARG A 230 -13.85 -1.67 -6.56
CA ARG A 230 -15.12 -1.10 -6.06
C ARG A 230 -15.74 -1.89 -4.93
N THR A 231 -15.54 -3.20 -4.91
CA THR A 231 -16.17 -4.11 -3.95
C THR A 231 -15.17 -5.02 -3.26
N LEU A 232 -15.39 -5.24 -1.97
CA LEU A 232 -14.71 -6.26 -1.18
C LEU A 232 -15.65 -7.44 -0.98
N TRP A 233 -15.19 -8.64 -1.28
CA TRP A 233 -15.88 -9.91 -1.14
C TRP A 233 -15.31 -10.64 0.07
N VAL A 234 -16.20 -11.11 0.94
CA VAL A 234 -15.87 -11.69 2.23
C VAL A 234 -16.49 -13.08 2.33
N GLY A 235 -15.65 -14.11 2.42
CA GLY A 235 -16.11 -15.48 2.67
C GLY A 235 -16.47 -15.68 4.13
N ASN A 236 -17.73 -16.00 4.41
CA ASN A 236 -18.22 -16.27 5.76
C ASN A 236 -18.31 -17.79 5.98
N ASP A 237 -17.17 -18.42 6.32
CA ASP A 237 -17.05 -19.88 6.41
C ASP A 237 -18.00 -20.52 7.45
N GLY A 238 -18.50 -19.72 8.41
CA GLY A 238 -19.44 -20.18 9.44
C GLY A 238 -20.91 -20.18 9.01
N ASP A 239 -21.25 -19.59 7.86
CA ASP A 239 -22.62 -19.40 7.37
C ASP A 239 -22.85 -19.91 5.94
N GLY A 240 -21.80 -20.35 5.23
CA GLY A 240 -21.90 -20.75 3.83
C GLY A 240 -22.30 -19.62 2.88
N THR A 241 -21.97 -18.38 3.25
CA THR A 241 -22.35 -17.16 2.51
C THR A 241 -21.13 -16.30 2.17
N VAL A 242 -21.30 -15.42 1.19
CA VAL A 242 -20.36 -14.35 0.86
C VAL A 242 -21.03 -13.00 1.08
N THR A 243 -20.37 -12.12 1.83
CA THR A 243 -20.79 -10.71 1.94
C THR A 243 -20.04 -9.86 0.92
N VAL A 244 -20.75 -9.04 0.14
CA VAL A 244 -20.16 -8.04 -0.75
C VAL A 244 -20.27 -6.67 -0.12
N ILE A 245 -19.17 -5.93 -0.01
CA ILE A 245 -19.07 -4.63 0.65
C ILE A 245 -18.62 -3.57 -0.36
N ASP A 246 -19.30 -2.44 -0.40
CA ASP A 246 -18.87 -1.28 -1.18
C ASP A 246 -17.65 -0.60 -0.53
N HIS A 247 -16.56 -0.45 -1.28
CA HIS A 247 -15.31 0.12 -0.78
C HIS A 247 -15.50 1.54 -0.22
N ARG A 248 -16.31 2.36 -0.89
CA ARG A 248 -16.42 3.80 -0.63
C ARG A 248 -17.33 4.11 0.55
N THR A 249 -18.50 3.46 0.60
CA THR A 249 -19.53 3.67 1.63
C THR A 249 -19.36 2.73 2.82
N GLN A 250 -18.55 1.68 2.68
CA GLN A 250 -18.29 0.66 3.69
C GLN A 250 -19.57 -0.07 4.14
N LYS A 251 -20.56 -0.18 3.25
CA LYS A 251 -21.82 -0.87 3.51
C LYS A 251 -21.85 -2.21 2.78
N ALA A 252 -22.45 -3.20 3.42
CA ALA A 252 -22.82 -4.43 2.74
C ALA A 252 -23.83 -4.12 1.62
N LEU A 253 -23.53 -4.57 0.41
CA LEU A 253 -24.36 -4.46 -0.79
C LEU A 253 -25.23 -5.69 -0.97
N ALA A 254 -24.68 -6.87 -0.68
CA ALA A 254 -25.35 -8.15 -0.83
C ALA A 254 -24.75 -9.20 0.12
N THR A 255 -25.56 -10.21 0.44
CA THR A 255 -25.11 -11.47 1.05
C THR A 255 -25.63 -12.60 0.16
N VAL A 256 -24.73 -13.42 -0.37
CA VAL A 256 -25.03 -14.46 -1.36
C VAL A 256 -24.73 -15.84 -0.77
N GLU A 257 -25.66 -16.78 -0.88
CA GLU A 257 -25.45 -18.17 -0.46
C GLU A 257 -24.58 -18.93 -1.47
N VAL A 258 -23.43 -19.42 -1.03
CA VAL A 258 -22.46 -20.11 -1.91
C VAL A 258 -22.28 -21.59 -1.55
N GLY A 259 -22.62 -21.97 -0.31
CA GLY A 259 -22.47 -23.33 0.24
C GLY A 259 -21.47 -23.36 1.39
N GLU A 260 -21.50 -24.41 2.21
CA GLU A 260 -20.76 -24.49 3.50
C GLU A 260 -19.24 -24.74 3.37
N GLY A 261 -18.50 -24.35 4.41
CA GLY A 261 -17.06 -24.61 4.57
C GLY A 261 -16.18 -23.46 4.11
N HIS A 262 -14.88 -23.73 3.93
CA HIS A 262 -13.92 -22.70 3.57
C HIS A 262 -14.14 -22.13 2.16
N HIS A 263 -14.09 -20.80 2.01
CA HIS A 263 -14.29 -20.11 0.73
C HIS A 263 -13.00 -19.59 0.09
N GLU A 264 -12.80 -19.87 -1.20
CA GLU A 264 -11.75 -19.26 -2.02
C GLU A 264 -12.36 -18.54 -3.23
N PHE A 265 -11.67 -17.50 -3.69
CA PHE A 265 -12.18 -16.57 -4.71
C PHE A 265 -11.29 -16.54 -5.95
N ALA A 266 -11.92 -16.49 -7.12
CA ALA A 266 -11.29 -16.04 -8.35
C ALA A 266 -12.22 -15.09 -9.11
N PHE A 267 -11.64 -14.08 -9.75
CA PHE A 267 -12.37 -13.20 -10.67
C PHE A 267 -11.99 -13.55 -12.10
N ALA A 268 -12.98 -13.72 -12.96
CA ALA A 268 -12.79 -14.05 -14.37
C ALA A 268 -13.55 -13.08 -15.27
N ASP A 269 -13.32 -13.19 -16.58
CA ASP A 269 -13.97 -12.38 -17.61
C ASP A 269 -13.78 -10.88 -17.37
N ASP A 270 -12.52 -10.46 -17.17
CA ASP A 270 -12.14 -9.09 -16.84
C ASP A 270 -12.80 -8.58 -15.55
N GLY A 271 -13.07 -9.49 -14.60
CA GLY A 271 -13.69 -9.18 -13.32
C GLY A 271 -15.22 -9.09 -13.32
N ARG A 272 -15.90 -9.51 -14.40
CA ARG A 272 -17.37 -9.52 -14.47
C ARG A 272 -18.02 -10.67 -13.71
N THR A 273 -17.29 -11.76 -13.49
CA THR A 273 -17.76 -12.90 -12.70
C THR A 273 -16.84 -13.16 -11.51
N ALA A 274 -17.45 -13.39 -10.35
CA ALA A 274 -16.78 -13.91 -9.16
C ALA A 274 -17.09 -15.40 -9.04
N TRP A 275 -16.05 -16.20 -8.85
CA TRP A 275 -16.13 -17.65 -8.69
C TRP A 275 -15.75 -17.99 -7.26
N VAL A 276 -16.64 -18.71 -6.57
CA VAL A 276 -16.48 -19.02 -5.15
C VAL A 276 -16.57 -20.52 -4.93
N THR A 277 -15.48 -21.11 -4.45
CA THR A 277 -15.50 -22.50 -3.98
C THR A 277 -16.00 -22.55 -2.54
N SER A 278 -16.63 -23.65 -2.15
CA SER A 278 -16.93 -23.96 -0.76
C SER A 278 -16.44 -25.38 -0.45
N GLU A 279 -15.55 -25.56 0.54
CA GLU A 279 -14.85 -26.83 0.76
C GLU A 279 -15.78 -28.04 1.00
N ALA A 280 -16.96 -27.82 1.59
CA ALA A 280 -17.96 -28.87 1.81
C ALA A 280 -18.89 -29.11 0.61
N SER A 281 -18.82 -28.27 -0.43
CA SER A 281 -19.60 -28.35 -1.67
C SER A 281 -18.91 -29.21 -2.73
N ASP A 282 -19.68 -29.75 -3.68
CA ASP A 282 -19.18 -30.33 -4.93
C ASP A 282 -19.34 -29.38 -6.15
N GLU A 283 -19.75 -28.14 -5.88
CA GLU A 283 -20.05 -27.10 -6.86
C GLU A 283 -19.31 -25.79 -6.54
N VAL A 284 -19.03 -25.01 -7.59
CA VAL A 284 -18.53 -23.62 -7.50
C VAL A 284 -19.65 -22.66 -7.86
N ALA A 285 -19.89 -21.68 -7.01
CA ALA A 285 -20.85 -20.61 -7.26
C ALA A 285 -20.24 -19.56 -8.20
N VAL A 286 -20.97 -19.21 -9.27
CA VAL A 286 -20.59 -18.14 -10.21
C VAL A 286 -21.54 -16.98 -9.99
N ILE A 287 -21.02 -15.81 -9.65
CA ILE A 287 -21.80 -14.63 -9.25
C ILE A 287 -21.45 -13.48 -10.18
N ASP A 288 -22.44 -12.75 -10.67
CA ASP A 288 -22.24 -11.52 -11.43
C ASP A 288 -21.75 -10.39 -10.50
N THR A 289 -20.64 -9.73 -10.84
CA THR A 289 -20.01 -8.76 -9.93
C THR A 289 -20.69 -7.39 -9.92
N VAL A 290 -21.70 -7.17 -10.75
CA VAL A 290 -22.44 -5.91 -10.84
C VAL A 290 -23.79 -6.01 -10.13
N THR A 291 -24.51 -7.10 -10.38
CA THR A 291 -25.85 -7.36 -9.81
C THR A 291 -25.79 -8.15 -8.51
N PHE A 292 -24.67 -8.84 -8.25
CA PHE A 292 -24.47 -9.77 -7.13
C PHE A 292 -25.41 -10.99 -7.17
N GLU A 293 -25.99 -11.28 -8.33
CA GLU A 293 -26.86 -12.44 -8.53
C GLU A 293 -26.02 -13.69 -8.78
N LEU A 294 -26.45 -14.82 -8.20
CA LEU A 294 -25.91 -16.14 -8.50
C LEU A 294 -26.34 -16.52 -9.92
N LEU A 295 -25.37 -16.61 -10.82
CA LEU A 295 -25.57 -16.97 -12.22
C LEU A 295 -25.70 -18.48 -12.42
N GLU A 296 -24.83 -19.26 -11.80
CA GLU A 296 -24.73 -20.71 -12.01
C GLU A 296 -24.03 -21.41 -10.84
N ARG A 297 -24.29 -22.72 -10.68
CA ARG A 297 -23.51 -23.61 -9.82
C ARG A 297 -22.81 -24.67 -10.68
N VAL A 298 -21.50 -24.52 -10.88
CA VAL A 298 -20.74 -25.42 -11.74
C VAL A 298 -20.26 -26.63 -10.93
N LYS A 299 -20.66 -27.83 -11.33
CA LYS A 299 -20.23 -29.07 -10.69
C LYS A 299 -18.76 -29.39 -10.97
N VAL A 300 -17.92 -29.28 -9.94
CA VAL A 300 -16.49 -29.55 -10.00
C VAL A 300 -16.09 -30.83 -9.27
N GLY A 301 -16.98 -31.39 -8.46
CA GLY A 301 -16.66 -32.55 -7.62
C GLY A 301 -16.19 -32.12 -6.24
N ARG A 302 -16.00 -33.10 -5.35
CA ARG A 302 -15.82 -32.84 -3.92
C ARG A 302 -14.41 -32.38 -3.57
N GLY A 303 -14.33 -31.45 -2.62
CA GLY A 303 -13.09 -31.09 -1.93
C GLY A 303 -12.29 -30.02 -2.65
N ALA A 304 -12.96 -29.05 -3.26
CA ALA A 304 -12.34 -27.84 -3.77
C ALA A 304 -11.68 -27.08 -2.61
N VAL A 305 -10.36 -26.87 -2.69
CA VAL A 305 -9.56 -26.18 -1.66
C VAL A 305 -8.90 -24.91 -2.19
N ALA A 306 -8.86 -24.73 -3.51
CA ALA A 306 -8.29 -23.54 -4.14
C ALA A 306 -8.88 -23.33 -5.53
N ILE A 307 -8.89 -22.07 -5.97
CA ILE A 307 -9.38 -21.65 -7.28
C ILE A 307 -8.48 -20.54 -7.84
N ALA A 308 -8.24 -20.56 -9.14
CA ALA A 308 -7.51 -19.50 -9.84
C ALA A 308 -8.08 -19.29 -11.24
N ALA A 309 -8.26 -18.04 -11.64
CA ALA A 309 -8.64 -17.68 -13.00
C ALA A 309 -7.42 -17.25 -13.82
N SER A 310 -7.46 -17.51 -15.12
CA SER A 310 -6.53 -16.96 -16.10
C SER A 310 -7.32 -16.33 -17.23
N ASP A 311 -7.22 -15.01 -17.38
CA ASP A 311 -7.82 -14.29 -18.50
C ASP A 311 -7.14 -14.66 -19.84
N THR A 312 -5.82 -14.93 -19.80
CA THR A 312 -5.06 -15.44 -20.96
C THR A 312 -5.63 -16.76 -21.47
N ALA A 313 -5.97 -17.68 -20.56
CA ALA A 313 -6.56 -18.97 -20.90
C ALA A 313 -8.10 -18.94 -21.03
N ARG A 314 -8.73 -17.84 -20.61
CA ARG A 314 -10.20 -17.69 -20.47
C ARG A 314 -10.82 -18.83 -19.67
N ALA A 315 -10.13 -19.25 -18.62
CA ALA A 315 -10.48 -20.43 -17.86
C ALA A 315 -10.23 -20.25 -16.36
N VAL A 316 -11.00 -21.00 -15.58
CA VAL A 316 -10.94 -21.08 -14.13
C VAL A 316 -10.52 -22.49 -13.74
N TYR A 317 -9.50 -22.59 -12.91
CA TYR A 317 -8.88 -23.83 -12.46
C TYR A 317 -9.25 -24.05 -11.00
N VAL A 318 -9.90 -25.17 -10.71
CA VAL A 318 -10.37 -25.54 -9.37
C VAL A 318 -9.61 -26.76 -8.89
N ALA A 319 -8.84 -26.63 -7.82
CA ALA A 319 -8.06 -27.72 -7.26
C ALA A 319 -8.88 -28.47 -6.21
N ASN A 320 -9.16 -29.75 -6.47
CA ASN A 320 -9.78 -30.65 -5.53
C ASN A 320 -8.69 -31.37 -4.70
N GLY A 321 -8.42 -30.86 -3.50
CA GLY A 321 -7.27 -31.27 -2.69
C GLY A 321 -7.36 -32.71 -2.21
N ARG A 322 -8.55 -33.18 -1.82
CA ARG A 322 -8.75 -34.54 -1.28
C ARG A 322 -8.74 -35.62 -2.35
N THR A 323 -9.29 -35.35 -3.53
CA THR A 323 -9.36 -36.31 -4.63
C THR A 323 -8.11 -36.28 -5.50
N GLY A 324 -7.37 -35.16 -5.52
CA GLY A 324 -6.16 -35.01 -6.32
C GLY A 324 -6.48 -34.76 -7.78
N GLU A 325 -7.24 -33.72 -8.09
CA GLU A 325 -7.45 -33.29 -9.47
C GLU A 325 -7.53 -31.77 -9.57
N VAL A 326 -7.27 -31.25 -10.76
CA VAL A 326 -7.64 -29.87 -11.12
C VAL A 326 -8.70 -29.91 -12.20
N VAL A 327 -9.84 -29.27 -11.93
CA VAL A 327 -10.94 -29.12 -12.88
C VAL A 327 -10.79 -27.80 -13.60
N VAL A 328 -10.79 -27.85 -14.92
CA VAL A 328 -10.69 -26.68 -15.79
C VAL A 328 -12.08 -26.35 -16.30
N VAL A 329 -12.52 -25.13 -16.04
CA VAL A 329 -13.83 -24.60 -16.43
C VAL A 329 -13.62 -23.40 -17.34
N HIS A 330 -14.35 -23.33 -18.45
CA HIS A 330 -14.28 -22.16 -19.32
C HIS A 330 -15.01 -20.97 -18.67
N GLY A 331 -14.34 -19.82 -18.56
CA GLY A 331 -14.82 -18.66 -17.79
C GLY A 331 -16.17 -18.11 -18.25
N ARG A 332 -16.41 -18.04 -19.57
CA ARG A 332 -17.67 -17.50 -20.12
C ARG A 332 -18.81 -18.50 -20.29
N THR A 333 -18.52 -19.71 -20.77
CA THR A 333 -19.55 -20.72 -21.08
C THR A 333 -19.88 -21.58 -19.86
N LEU A 334 -19.11 -21.46 -18.78
CA LEU A 334 -19.28 -22.17 -17.51
C LEU A 334 -19.17 -23.70 -17.63
N SER A 335 -18.72 -24.18 -18.80
CA SER A 335 -18.58 -25.60 -19.10
C SER A 335 -17.26 -26.13 -18.59
N VAL A 336 -17.27 -27.30 -17.94
CA VAL A 336 -16.06 -28.06 -17.61
C VAL A 336 -15.41 -28.52 -18.91
N THR A 337 -14.20 -28.03 -19.20
CA THR A 337 -13.44 -28.35 -20.43
C THR A 337 -12.39 -29.43 -20.21
N GLY A 338 -11.98 -29.68 -18.97
CA GLY A 338 -10.99 -30.69 -18.66
C GLY A 338 -10.93 -31.06 -17.18
N ARG A 339 -10.39 -32.24 -16.90
CA ARG A 339 -10.03 -32.72 -15.56
C ARG A 339 -8.62 -33.27 -15.61
N VAL A 340 -7.73 -32.67 -14.85
CA VAL A 340 -6.31 -33.02 -14.79
C VAL A 340 -6.10 -33.85 -13.54
N ALA A 341 -5.87 -35.15 -13.72
CA ALA A 341 -5.58 -36.06 -12.61
C ALA A 341 -4.19 -35.76 -12.03
N LEU A 342 -4.12 -35.60 -10.71
CA LEU A 342 -2.92 -35.42 -9.92
C LEU A 342 -2.96 -36.39 -8.73
N SER A 343 -2.06 -36.19 -7.76
CA SER A 343 -2.09 -36.91 -6.49
C SER A 343 -2.93 -36.15 -5.45
N PRO A 344 -3.63 -36.84 -4.53
CA PRO A 344 -4.25 -36.21 -3.36
C PRO A 344 -3.25 -35.38 -2.53
N GLY A 345 -3.75 -34.34 -1.86
CA GLY A 345 -2.96 -33.45 -1.00
C GLY A 345 -2.74 -32.03 -1.53
N LEU A 346 -3.45 -31.61 -2.59
CA LEU A 346 -3.31 -30.26 -3.14
C LEU A 346 -3.69 -29.21 -2.09
N LYS A 347 -2.98 -28.08 -2.10
CA LYS A 347 -3.13 -26.97 -1.15
C LYS A 347 -3.50 -25.67 -1.82
N SER A 348 -2.90 -25.36 -2.97
CA SER A 348 -3.17 -24.13 -3.70
C SER A 348 -3.00 -24.32 -5.21
N VAL A 349 -3.65 -23.46 -5.99
CA VAL A 349 -3.38 -23.26 -7.41
C VAL A 349 -3.22 -21.77 -7.65
N ARG A 350 -2.15 -21.35 -8.33
CA ARG A 350 -1.95 -19.95 -8.74
C ARG A 350 -1.30 -19.87 -10.11
N PHE A 351 -1.66 -18.86 -10.87
CA PHE A 351 -1.00 -18.55 -12.14
C PHE A 351 0.23 -17.67 -11.93
N ASP A 352 1.24 -17.87 -12.77
CA ASP A 352 2.34 -16.93 -12.94
C ASP A 352 1.84 -15.59 -13.52
N PRO A 353 2.66 -14.52 -13.50
CA PRO A 353 2.24 -13.19 -13.98
C PRO A 353 1.76 -13.15 -15.45
N SER A 354 2.22 -14.07 -16.31
CA SER A 354 1.74 -14.15 -17.70
C SER A 354 0.34 -14.79 -17.83
N GLY A 355 -0.14 -15.44 -16.77
CA GLY A 355 -1.40 -16.19 -16.78
C GLY A 355 -1.31 -17.54 -17.50
N ARG A 356 -0.12 -17.99 -17.91
CA ARG A 356 0.05 -19.21 -18.72
C ARG A 356 0.36 -20.44 -17.88
N TRP A 357 1.13 -20.31 -16.82
CA TRP A 357 1.61 -21.44 -16.03
C TRP A 357 0.86 -21.50 -14.72
N ALA A 358 0.06 -22.55 -14.51
CA ALA A 358 -0.61 -22.79 -13.24
C ALA A 358 0.28 -23.66 -12.35
N PHE A 359 0.77 -23.08 -11.25
CA PHE A 359 1.47 -23.81 -10.20
C PHE A 359 0.44 -24.37 -9.22
N VAL A 360 0.39 -25.70 -9.11
CA VAL A 360 -0.43 -26.41 -8.15
C VAL A 360 0.48 -26.92 -7.05
N VAL A 361 0.25 -26.50 -5.81
CA VAL A 361 1.09 -26.91 -4.68
C VAL A 361 0.52 -28.18 -4.06
N ASN A 362 1.33 -29.24 -3.95
CA ASN A 362 0.94 -30.49 -3.28
C ASN A 362 1.85 -30.77 -2.08
N GLY A 363 1.39 -30.29 -0.91
CA GLY A 363 2.12 -30.44 0.35
C GLY A 363 2.25 -31.89 0.81
N ALA A 364 1.29 -32.77 0.52
CA ALA A 364 1.35 -34.16 0.98
C ALA A 364 2.31 -35.03 0.16
N ARG A 365 2.70 -34.56 -1.02
CA ARG A 365 3.55 -35.27 -1.97
C ARG A 365 4.90 -34.61 -2.18
N ASN A 366 5.16 -33.47 -1.52
CA ASN A 366 6.40 -32.72 -1.65
C ASN A 366 6.72 -32.36 -3.10
N GLU A 367 5.68 -32.04 -3.87
CA GLU A 367 5.76 -31.73 -5.30
C GLU A 367 4.91 -30.51 -5.66
N VAL A 368 5.27 -29.87 -6.78
CA VAL A 368 4.52 -28.76 -7.38
C VAL A 368 4.29 -29.07 -8.86
N PRO A 369 3.13 -29.65 -9.22
CA PRO A 369 2.73 -29.78 -10.62
C PRO A 369 2.53 -28.41 -11.27
N VAL A 370 3.10 -28.23 -12.46
CA VAL A 370 2.96 -27.02 -13.28
C VAL A 370 2.18 -27.38 -14.54
N LEU A 371 1.01 -26.76 -14.72
CA LEU A 371 0.14 -26.98 -15.87
C LEU A 371 0.31 -25.85 -16.88
N ASP A 372 0.31 -26.19 -18.17
CA ASP A 372 0.24 -25.19 -19.25
C ASP A 372 -1.23 -24.85 -19.53
N ALA A 373 -1.62 -23.60 -19.30
CA ALA A 373 -2.99 -23.15 -19.47
C ALA A 373 -3.49 -23.22 -20.92
N SER A 374 -2.58 -23.20 -21.89
CA SER A 374 -2.92 -23.29 -23.31
C SER A 374 -3.39 -24.68 -23.73
N SER A 375 -2.90 -25.73 -23.04
CA SER A 375 -3.25 -27.13 -23.33
C SER A 375 -4.12 -27.75 -22.25
N GLY A 376 -4.16 -27.17 -21.04
CA GLY A 376 -4.79 -27.75 -19.86
C GLY A 376 -4.10 -29.03 -19.37
N GLN A 377 -2.83 -29.24 -19.72
CA GLN A 377 -2.06 -30.44 -19.35
C GLN A 377 -0.93 -30.13 -18.38
N VAL A 378 -0.54 -31.14 -17.60
CA VAL A 378 0.67 -31.07 -16.76
C VAL A 378 1.89 -31.01 -17.67
N ARG A 379 2.66 -29.94 -17.54
CA ARG A 379 3.93 -29.76 -18.25
C ARG A 379 5.07 -30.35 -17.44
N HIS A 380 5.14 -30.01 -16.16
CA HIS A 380 6.19 -30.43 -15.24
C HIS A 380 5.58 -30.89 -13.92
N VAL A 381 6.25 -31.83 -13.23
CA VAL A 381 6.01 -32.10 -11.81
C VAL A 381 7.32 -31.84 -11.10
N LEU A 382 7.41 -30.71 -10.42
CA LEU A 382 8.61 -30.29 -9.72
C LEU A 382 8.67 -31.01 -8.38
N ALA A 383 9.85 -31.49 -7.99
CA ALA A 383 10.08 -32.19 -6.72
C ALA A 383 11.22 -31.51 -5.94
N GLY A 384 11.50 -32.02 -4.74
CA GLY A 384 12.56 -31.48 -3.87
C GLY A 384 12.07 -30.44 -2.85
N PHE A 385 10.76 -30.35 -2.66
CA PHE A 385 10.15 -29.51 -1.63
C PHE A 385 10.01 -30.26 -0.31
N ASP A 386 9.75 -29.53 0.78
CA ASP A 386 9.42 -30.10 2.08
C ASP A 386 8.12 -29.51 2.63
N ALA A 387 7.04 -30.28 2.48
CA ALA A 387 5.66 -29.87 2.78
C ALA A 387 5.31 -28.48 2.20
N PRO A 388 5.37 -28.29 0.86
CA PRO A 388 5.09 -26.98 0.27
C PRO A 388 3.62 -26.60 0.46
N ASP A 389 3.34 -25.33 0.74
CA ASP A 389 1.97 -24.86 0.99
C ASP A 389 1.57 -23.57 0.27
N ALA A 390 2.53 -22.69 -0.03
CA ALA A 390 2.29 -21.40 -0.67
C ALA A 390 3.27 -21.14 -1.81
N VAL A 391 2.78 -20.44 -2.84
CA VAL A 391 3.57 -19.95 -3.97
C VAL A 391 3.29 -18.46 -4.23
N SER A 392 4.33 -17.71 -4.59
CA SER A 392 4.27 -16.32 -5.04
C SER A 392 5.24 -16.08 -6.19
N PHE A 393 5.16 -14.94 -6.87
CA PHE A 393 5.88 -14.69 -8.11
C PHE A 393 6.50 -13.30 -8.18
N THR A 394 7.67 -13.23 -8.81
CA THR A 394 8.16 -12.06 -9.56
C THR A 394 8.01 -12.36 -11.06
N ASP A 395 8.47 -11.45 -11.93
CA ASP A 395 8.50 -11.72 -13.38
C ASP A 395 9.50 -12.83 -13.75
N GLY A 396 10.52 -13.06 -12.92
CA GLY A 396 11.59 -14.02 -13.19
C GLY A 396 11.38 -15.39 -12.54
N TYR A 397 10.78 -15.43 -11.35
CA TYR A 397 10.79 -16.62 -10.49
C TYR A 397 9.44 -16.88 -9.80
N ALA A 398 9.14 -18.16 -9.61
CA ALA A 398 8.21 -18.62 -8.60
C ALA A 398 8.96 -18.92 -7.29
N TYR A 399 8.38 -18.50 -6.17
CA TYR A 399 8.87 -18.72 -4.81
C TYR A 399 7.90 -19.63 -4.08
N VAL A 400 8.37 -20.76 -3.59
CA VAL A 400 7.56 -21.76 -2.87
C VAL A 400 8.02 -21.83 -1.42
N ARG A 401 7.08 -21.73 -0.48
CA ARG A 401 7.36 -21.93 0.96
C ARG A 401 7.34 -23.43 1.25
N ASN A 402 8.41 -23.92 1.88
CA ASN A 402 8.46 -25.23 2.52
C ASN A 402 8.09 -25.05 3.99
N THR A 403 7.13 -25.80 4.53
CA THR A 403 6.77 -25.65 5.95
C THR A 403 7.66 -26.46 6.88
N GLY A 404 8.25 -27.55 6.38
CA GLY A 404 9.18 -28.42 7.11
C GLY A 404 10.66 -27.98 7.07
N ASP A 405 11.00 -27.01 6.21
CA ASP A 405 12.35 -26.46 6.08
C ASP A 405 12.33 -24.93 6.24
N ALA A 406 13.38 -24.39 6.85
CA ALA A 406 13.64 -22.95 6.93
C ALA A 406 14.10 -22.33 5.59
N ARG A 407 14.18 -23.15 4.53
CA ARG A 407 14.47 -22.73 3.15
C ARG A 407 13.21 -22.49 2.34
N ILE A 408 13.29 -21.53 1.42
CA ILE A 408 12.32 -21.39 0.32
C ILE A 408 12.92 -21.97 -0.95
N SER A 409 12.05 -22.45 -1.83
CA SER A 409 12.45 -23.02 -3.11
C SER A 409 12.10 -22.07 -4.26
N LEU A 410 13.02 -21.90 -5.20
CA LEU A 410 12.89 -21.02 -6.35
C LEU A 410 12.84 -21.81 -7.65
N VAL A 411 11.95 -21.40 -8.55
CA VAL A 411 11.81 -21.97 -9.90
C VAL A 411 11.85 -20.84 -10.91
N LYS A 412 12.79 -20.90 -11.86
CA LYS A 412 12.90 -19.87 -12.92
C LYS A 412 11.77 -20.04 -13.93
N LEU A 413 10.95 -19.01 -14.11
CA LEU A 413 9.76 -19.07 -14.96
C LEU A 413 10.11 -19.31 -16.43
N ALA A 414 11.14 -18.62 -16.93
CA ALA A 414 11.58 -18.76 -18.33
C ALA A 414 12.10 -20.18 -18.70
N SER A 415 12.38 -21.04 -17.72
CA SER A 415 12.76 -22.44 -18.01
C SER A 415 11.58 -23.38 -18.18
N LEU A 416 10.35 -22.97 -17.87
CA LEU A 416 9.15 -23.83 -17.98
C LEU A 416 8.83 -24.22 -19.43
N ASP A 417 9.21 -23.38 -20.39
CA ASP A 417 9.07 -23.68 -21.82
C ASP A 417 9.96 -24.84 -22.29
N GLN A 418 11.02 -25.16 -21.55
CA GLN A 418 11.96 -26.23 -21.93
C GLN A 418 11.30 -27.61 -21.73
N PRO A 419 11.69 -28.63 -22.53
CA PRO A 419 11.22 -30.00 -22.33
C PRO A 419 11.67 -30.60 -21.00
N GLU A 420 12.88 -30.26 -20.56
CA GLU A 420 13.43 -30.69 -19.28
C GLU A 420 12.75 -29.96 -18.12
N ALA A 421 12.58 -30.66 -17.00
CA ALA A 421 12.06 -30.05 -15.78
C ALA A 421 13.03 -28.96 -15.29
N PRO A 422 12.53 -27.76 -14.94
CA PRO A 422 13.38 -26.70 -14.41
C PRO A 422 14.01 -27.13 -13.07
N GLY A 423 15.22 -26.66 -12.83
CA GLY A 423 15.88 -26.84 -11.54
C GLY A 423 15.14 -26.08 -10.43
N VAL A 424 15.02 -26.73 -9.27
CA VAL A 424 14.54 -26.12 -8.03
C VAL A 424 15.77 -25.71 -7.21
N VAL A 425 15.84 -24.44 -6.82
CA VAL A 425 16.95 -23.89 -6.04
C VAL A 425 16.47 -23.49 -4.66
N ASP A 426 17.06 -24.08 -3.62
CA ASP A 426 16.72 -23.74 -2.25
C ASP A 426 17.60 -22.62 -1.69
N VAL A 427 16.97 -21.67 -1.02
CA VAL A 427 17.62 -20.56 -0.35
C VAL A 427 17.21 -20.51 1.11
N GLN A 428 18.21 -20.47 2.00
CA GLN A 428 18.01 -20.33 3.44
C GLN A 428 17.44 -18.94 3.76
N VAL A 429 16.20 -18.85 4.26
CA VAL A 429 15.54 -17.58 4.63
C VAL A 429 15.02 -17.59 6.05
N GLY A 430 15.64 -18.39 6.92
CA GLY A 430 15.27 -18.56 8.31
C GLY A 430 16.26 -19.45 9.05
N GLN A 431 16.02 -19.70 10.33
CA GLN A 431 16.73 -20.72 11.11
C GLN A 431 15.79 -21.85 11.54
N LYS A 432 14.49 -21.57 11.63
CA LYS A 432 13.46 -22.52 12.04
C LYS A 432 12.46 -22.77 10.92
N ALA A 433 11.94 -23.98 10.89
CA ALA A 433 10.90 -24.35 9.95
C ALA A 433 9.61 -23.58 10.28
N PRO A 434 8.84 -23.09 9.29
CA PRO A 434 7.59 -22.39 9.54
C PRO A 434 6.61 -23.16 10.43
N GLU A 435 6.56 -24.49 10.32
CA GLU A 435 5.66 -25.35 11.10
C GLU A 435 5.94 -25.33 12.63
N GLU A 436 7.11 -24.87 13.05
CA GLU A 436 7.44 -24.68 14.48
C GLU A 436 6.71 -23.48 15.11
N ALA A 437 6.05 -22.64 14.30
CA ALA A 437 5.27 -21.50 14.79
C ALA A 437 3.91 -21.92 15.37
N ARG A 438 3.21 -20.98 16.02
CA ARG A 438 1.84 -21.20 16.53
C ARG A 438 0.82 -21.54 15.43
N GLY A 439 1.10 -21.15 14.20
CA GLY A 439 0.26 -21.34 13.03
C GLY A 439 0.69 -20.43 11.88
N LEU A 440 0.36 -20.82 10.64
CA LEU A 440 0.81 -20.11 9.44
C LEU A 440 -0.21 -19.11 8.88
N GLY A 441 -1.47 -19.24 9.28
CA GLY A 441 -2.58 -18.43 8.76
C GLY A 441 -2.85 -18.63 7.26
N LEU A 442 -3.88 -17.94 6.76
CA LEU A 442 -4.28 -17.98 5.35
C LEU A 442 -3.59 -16.92 4.47
N ALA A 443 -3.24 -15.77 5.04
CA ALA A 443 -2.59 -14.69 4.29
C ALA A 443 -1.18 -15.10 3.79
N GLY A 444 -0.78 -14.53 2.65
CA GLY A 444 0.44 -14.93 1.94
C GLY A 444 1.74 -14.66 2.71
N PRO A 445 2.73 -15.57 2.67
CA PRO A 445 4.00 -15.43 3.37
C PRO A 445 5.10 -14.72 2.56
N PHE A 446 4.77 -14.29 1.35
CA PHE A 446 5.69 -13.63 0.43
C PHE A 446 5.11 -12.29 -0.01
N ALA A 447 5.95 -11.27 -0.02
CA ALA A 447 5.65 -9.99 -0.61
C ALA A 447 6.75 -9.59 -1.61
N PRO A 448 6.47 -9.54 -2.92
CA PRO A 448 7.40 -9.01 -3.91
C PRO A 448 7.83 -7.59 -3.53
N VAL A 449 9.11 -7.28 -3.71
CA VAL A 449 9.62 -5.92 -3.48
C VAL A 449 9.37 -5.04 -4.70
N PRO A 450 9.27 -3.70 -4.56
CA PRO A 450 9.02 -2.80 -5.68
C PRO A 450 10.09 -2.88 -6.78
N GLU A 451 11.30 -3.28 -6.43
CA GLU A 451 12.38 -3.55 -7.36
C GLU A 451 12.13 -4.79 -8.23
N GLY A 452 11.08 -5.57 -8.00
CA GLY A 452 10.68 -6.70 -8.87
C GLY A 452 11.70 -7.83 -9.00
N ASP A 453 12.82 -7.78 -8.29
CA ASP A 453 13.93 -8.74 -8.33
C ASP A 453 14.14 -9.41 -6.97
N GLY A 454 13.08 -9.53 -6.18
CA GLY A 454 13.15 -10.10 -4.85
C GLY A 454 11.81 -10.19 -4.13
N VAL A 455 11.85 -10.80 -2.94
CA VAL A 455 10.71 -10.98 -2.06
C VAL A 455 11.10 -10.74 -0.62
N ILE A 456 10.15 -10.26 0.16
CA ILE A 456 10.19 -10.35 1.62
C ILE A 456 9.43 -11.59 2.03
N VAL A 457 10.06 -12.42 2.85
CA VAL A 457 9.52 -13.67 3.36
C VAL A 457 9.20 -13.52 4.83
N SER A 458 8.00 -13.94 5.26
CA SER A 458 7.69 -14.06 6.69
C SER A 458 8.19 -15.39 7.25
N SER A 459 9.04 -15.33 8.29
CA SER A 459 9.41 -16.50 9.08
C SER A 459 8.75 -16.40 10.47
N PRO A 460 7.58 -17.02 10.67
CA PRO A 460 6.82 -16.88 11.91
C PRO A 460 7.57 -17.46 13.12
N ALA A 461 8.21 -18.63 12.95
CA ALA A 461 8.96 -19.30 14.02
C ALA A 461 10.22 -18.53 14.46
N ASP A 462 10.86 -17.82 13.51
CA ASP A 462 12.00 -16.94 13.79
C ASP A 462 11.57 -15.56 14.32
N LYS A 463 10.27 -15.23 14.27
CA LYS A 463 9.74 -13.90 14.67
C LYS A 463 10.37 -12.76 13.87
N ALA A 464 10.62 -13.00 12.59
CA ALA A 464 11.36 -12.11 11.70
C ALA A 464 10.84 -12.18 10.26
N LEU A 465 11.21 -11.17 9.48
CA LEU A 465 11.05 -11.17 8.02
C LEU A 465 12.43 -11.17 7.36
N TYR A 466 12.56 -11.81 6.22
CA TYR A 466 13.82 -11.90 5.47
C TYR A 466 13.64 -11.30 4.08
N PHE A 467 14.54 -10.37 3.73
CA PHE A 467 14.59 -9.80 2.39
C PHE A 467 15.53 -10.64 1.53
N TYR A 468 14.99 -11.26 0.49
CA TYR A 468 15.73 -12.01 -0.50
C TYR A 468 15.73 -11.28 -1.84
N ARG A 469 16.88 -11.28 -2.52
CA ARG A 469 17.06 -10.75 -3.88
C ARG A 469 17.55 -11.86 -4.79
N GLU A 470 16.98 -11.92 -5.99
CA GLU A 470 17.30 -12.89 -7.02
C GLU A 470 18.81 -12.91 -7.34
N GLY A 471 19.34 -14.11 -7.58
CA GLY A 471 20.76 -14.33 -7.85
C GLY A 471 21.64 -14.46 -6.59
N MET A 472 21.11 -14.16 -5.40
CA MET A 472 21.81 -14.38 -4.14
C MET A 472 21.55 -15.80 -3.61
N MET A 473 22.52 -16.37 -2.89
CA MET A 473 22.37 -17.66 -2.18
C MET A 473 21.97 -17.51 -0.70
N ALA A 474 21.76 -16.26 -0.26
CA ALA A 474 21.40 -15.90 1.11
C ALA A 474 20.58 -14.60 1.09
N PRO A 475 19.76 -14.33 2.13
CA PRO A 475 18.98 -13.11 2.22
C PRO A 475 19.90 -11.89 2.33
N MET A 476 19.46 -10.79 1.73
CA MET A 476 20.15 -9.50 1.79
C MET A 476 20.02 -8.84 3.17
N GLY A 477 19.03 -9.25 3.96
CA GLY A 477 18.92 -8.80 5.34
C GLY A 477 17.71 -9.37 6.06
N THR A 478 17.68 -9.12 7.35
CA THR A 478 16.59 -9.49 8.25
C THR A 478 15.92 -8.24 8.78
N LEU A 479 14.60 -8.18 8.71
CA LEU A 479 13.77 -7.16 9.34
C LEU A 479 13.20 -7.76 10.63
N LEU A 480 13.61 -7.21 11.77
CA LEU A 480 13.10 -7.65 13.06
C LEU A 480 11.61 -7.29 13.20
N ASN A 481 10.82 -8.23 13.73
CA ASN A 481 9.40 -8.04 13.98
C ASN A 481 9.08 -7.89 15.48
N TYR A 482 10.01 -7.33 16.26
CA TYR A 482 9.79 -6.96 17.67
C TYR A 482 9.29 -8.11 18.56
N GLY A 483 9.77 -9.32 18.29
CA GLY A 483 9.39 -10.53 19.04
C GLY A 483 7.99 -11.06 18.71
N ARG A 484 7.28 -10.45 17.75
CA ARG A 484 5.99 -10.92 17.25
C ARG A 484 6.21 -11.97 16.17
N GLU A 485 5.31 -12.94 16.09
CA GLU A 485 5.33 -14.00 15.09
C GLU A 485 4.55 -13.54 13.85
N PRO A 486 5.24 -13.15 12.75
CA PRO A 486 4.56 -12.69 11.54
C PRO A 486 4.04 -13.89 10.75
N LYS A 487 2.72 -14.06 10.70
CA LYS A 487 2.10 -15.14 9.91
C LYS A 487 1.99 -14.82 8.42
N ALA A 488 1.95 -13.53 8.08
CA ALA A 488 1.92 -13.07 6.70
C ALA A 488 2.69 -11.75 6.52
N VAL A 489 3.06 -11.45 5.28
CA VAL A 489 3.75 -10.21 4.91
C VAL A 489 3.18 -9.61 3.64
N LEU A 490 3.13 -8.29 3.59
CA LEU A 490 2.67 -7.52 2.44
C LEU A 490 3.55 -6.28 2.26
N VAL A 491 3.80 -5.89 1.00
CA VAL A 491 4.49 -4.65 0.66
C VAL A 491 3.46 -3.61 0.21
N LEU A 492 3.37 -2.52 0.97
CA LEU A 492 2.63 -1.32 0.59
C LEU A 492 3.55 -0.43 -0.24
N ASP A 493 3.54 -0.63 -1.55
CA ASP A 493 4.34 0.14 -2.49
C ASP A 493 3.70 1.50 -2.83
N ARG A 494 4.42 2.58 -2.49
CA ARG A 494 4.11 3.97 -2.87
C ARG A 494 5.28 4.61 -3.62
N SER A 495 6.16 3.80 -4.18
CA SER A 495 7.23 4.28 -5.03
C SER A 495 6.69 4.75 -6.40
N LEU A 496 7.51 5.51 -7.11
CA LEU A 496 7.26 5.89 -8.49
C LEU A 496 7.12 4.64 -9.38
N ARG A 497 6.00 4.54 -10.09
CA ARG A 497 5.74 3.46 -11.04
C ARG A 497 5.38 3.98 -12.41
N GLU A 498 5.77 3.26 -13.46
CA GLU A 498 5.39 3.59 -14.82
C GLU A 498 3.88 3.37 -15.00
N VAL A 499 3.11 4.44 -15.24
CA VAL A 499 1.66 4.38 -15.45
C VAL A 499 1.31 4.38 -16.94
N ARG A 500 2.20 4.91 -17.78
CA ARG A 500 2.16 4.92 -19.25
C ARG A 500 3.60 5.00 -19.75
N PRO A 501 3.90 4.62 -21.01
CA PRO A 501 5.25 4.71 -21.56
C PRO A 501 5.98 6.03 -21.23
N GLY A 502 7.04 5.95 -20.44
CA GLY A 502 7.86 7.09 -20.03
C GLY A 502 7.25 8.00 -18.95
N VAL A 503 6.08 7.67 -18.40
CA VAL A 503 5.39 8.47 -17.37
C VAL A 503 5.36 7.69 -16.06
N TYR A 504 6.06 8.22 -15.06
CA TYR A 504 6.23 7.62 -13.74
C TYR A 504 5.49 8.44 -12.71
N SER A 505 4.62 7.82 -11.92
CA SER A 505 3.75 8.56 -11.02
C SER A 505 3.62 7.89 -9.65
N THR A 506 3.46 8.71 -8.61
CA THR A 506 3.11 8.27 -7.26
C THR A 506 2.22 9.29 -6.56
N GLN A 507 1.50 8.85 -5.53
CA GLN A 507 0.78 9.73 -4.62
C GLN A 507 1.72 10.23 -3.52
N VAL A 508 1.61 11.51 -3.21
CA VAL A 508 2.44 12.17 -2.21
C VAL A 508 1.63 13.21 -1.45
N ARG A 509 2.01 13.47 -0.20
CA ARG A 509 1.52 14.60 0.58
C ARG A 509 2.69 15.51 0.89
N VAL A 510 2.69 16.70 0.31
CA VAL A 510 3.72 17.72 0.58
C VAL A 510 3.30 18.50 1.82
N LYS A 511 4.18 18.59 2.82
CA LYS A 511 3.80 19.11 4.14
C LYS A 511 3.75 20.62 4.20
N ASP A 512 4.74 21.26 3.60
CA ASP A 512 4.98 22.69 3.78
C ASP A 512 4.64 23.45 2.50
N PRO A 513 4.17 24.71 2.60
CA PRO A 513 4.00 25.56 1.44
C PRO A 513 5.33 26.18 1.03
N GLY A 514 5.43 26.60 -0.22
CA GLY A 514 6.59 27.32 -0.76
C GLY A 514 7.28 26.58 -1.90
N THR A 515 8.48 27.03 -2.21
CA THR A 515 9.30 26.48 -3.29
C THR A 515 10.04 25.25 -2.79
N HIS A 516 9.85 24.12 -3.47
CA HIS A 516 10.49 22.84 -3.18
C HIS A 516 11.51 22.51 -4.27
N ASP A 517 12.65 21.97 -3.85
CA ASP A 517 13.56 21.28 -4.75
C ASP A 517 13.04 19.87 -4.98
N VAL A 518 12.92 19.48 -6.24
CA VAL A 518 12.55 18.14 -6.68
C VAL A 518 13.82 17.44 -7.15
N ALA A 519 14.45 16.69 -6.26
CA ALA A 519 15.64 15.92 -6.57
C ALA A 519 15.27 14.62 -7.28
N PHE A 520 15.97 14.31 -8.36
CA PHE A 520 15.75 13.17 -9.24
C PHE A 520 17.05 12.39 -9.44
N LEU A 521 16.92 11.06 -9.44
CA LEU A 521 17.99 10.14 -9.82
C LEU A 521 17.43 9.06 -10.72
N LEU A 522 18.03 8.86 -11.87
CA LEU A 522 17.93 7.61 -12.62
C LEU A 522 19.24 6.86 -12.48
N ASP A 523 19.21 5.56 -12.19
CA ASP A 523 20.43 4.78 -11.97
C ASP A 523 21.07 4.26 -13.27
N SER A 524 20.26 4.02 -14.31
CA SER A 524 20.70 3.48 -15.60
C SER A 524 19.97 4.11 -16.79
N PRO A 525 20.61 5.00 -17.58
CA PRO A 525 21.92 5.60 -17.32
C PRO A 525 21.87 6.47 -16.05
N ARG A 526 23.02 6.63 -15.39
CA ARG A 526 23.08 7.41 -14.15
C ARG A 526 22.90 8.90 -14.45
N VAL A 527 21.74 9.46 -14.12
CA VAL A 527 21.39 10.87 -14.34
C VAL A 527 20.89 11.48 -13.03
N VAL A 528 21.46 12.61 -12.63
CA VAL A 528 21.02 13.38 -11.45
C VAL A 528 20.51 14.74 -11.90
N ALA A 529 19.33 15.12 -11.42
CA ALA A 529 18.69 16.38 -11.75
C ALA A 529 17.93 16.96 -10.55
N CYS A 530 17.83 18.28 -10.49
CA CYS A 530 16.97 18.96 -9.52
C CYS A 530 16.08 19.95 -10.26
N LEU A 531 14.77 19.82 -10.08
CA LEU A 531 13.76 20.73 -10.62
C LEU A 531 13.16 21.57 -9.49
N GLU A 532 12.36 22.57 -9.84
CA GLU A 532 11.67 23.43 -8.89
C GLU A 532 10.16 23.20 -8.95
N GLN A 533 9.51 22.95 -7.81
CA GLN A 533 8.06 22.89 -7.71
C GLN A 533 7.54 23.84 -6.64
N ARG A 534 6.53 24.65 -6.98
CA ARG A 534 5.84 25.50 -6.00
C ARG A 534 4.60 24.81 -5.44
N VAL A 535 4.42 24.90 -4.13
CA VAL A 535 3.25 24.40 -3.39
C VAL A 535 2.56 25.57 -2.69
N GLY A 536 1.25 25.69 -2.87
CA GLY A 536 0.43 26.74 -2.26
C GLY A 536 0.25 26.52 -0.75
N ALA A 537 -0.11 27.58 -0.03
CA ALA A 537 -0.56 27.44 1.36
C ALA A 537 -1.95 26.83 1.41
N SER A 538 -2.17 25.88 2.32
CA SER A 538 -3.51 25.38 2.65
C SER A 538 -4.14 26.22 3.77
N PRO A 539 -5.47 26.39 3.79
CA PRO A 539 -6.18 27.00 4.90
C PRO A 539 -5.82 26.42 6.28
N GLU A 540 -5.50 25.13 6.37
CA GLU A 540 -5.05 24.49 7.62
C GLU A 540 -3.65 24.97 8.05
N VAL A 541 -2.74 25.16 7.09
CA VAL A 541 -1.40 25.70 7.36
C VAL A 541 -1.50 27.19 7.69
N THR A 542 -2.36 27.93 7.00
CA THR A 542 -2.66 29.33 7.33
C THR A 542 -3.29 29.44 8.72
N ALA A 543 -4.16 28.51 9.12
CA ALA A 543 -4.77 28.46 10.45
C ALA A 543 -3.78 28.04 11.55
N ARG A 544 -2.84 27.13 11.26
CA ARG A 544 -1.72 26.81 12.16
C ARG A 544 -0.74 27.98 12.27
N GLN A 545 -0.35 28.61 11.17
CA GLN A 545 0.50 29.82 11.22
C GLN A 545 -0.22 30.99 11.89
N ALA A 546 -1.55 31.06 11.79
CA ALA A 546 -2.42 31.93 12.57
C ALA A 546 -2.74 31.33 13.95
N HIS A 547 -1.74 30.81 14.66
CA HIS A 547 -1.93 30.49 16.08
C HIS A 547 -2.44 31.76 16.77
N ARG A 548 -3.63 31.67 17.39
CA ARG A 548 -4.19 32.74 18.23
C ARG A 548 -3.18 33.18 19.29
N VAL A 549 -2.39 32.22 19.79
CA VAL A 549 -1.29 32.41 20.73
C VAL A 549 0.02 32.66 19.98
N GLN A 550 0.69 33.78 20.20
CA GLN A 550 2.03 34.06 19.69
C GLN A 550 3.07 33.89 20.79
N LEU A 551 4.24 33.34 20.44
CA LEU A 551 5.39 33.21 21.33
C LEU A 551 6.47 34.23 20.94
N GLU A 552 6.79 35.14 21.85
CA GLU A 552 7.90 36.08 21.72
C GLU A 552 8.99 35.75 22.75
N PRO A 553 10.16 35.24 22.34
CA PRO A 553 11.30 35.09 23.23
C PRO A 553 11.78 36.48 23.70
N ARG A 554 12.04 36.62 25.00
CA ARG A 554 12.61 37.83 25.62
C ARG A 554 14.03 37.60 26.12
N PHE A 555 14.66 36.53 25.65
CA PHE A 555 16.06 36.18 25.89
C PHE A 555 16.82 36.18 24.55
N ASP A 556 18.12 36.49 24.61
CA ASP A 556 18.99 36.51 23.44
C ASP A 556 19.46 35.08 23.08
N ALA A 557 18.88 34.52 22.02
CA ALA A 557 19.23 33.19 21.52
C ALA A 557 20.65 33.12 20.91
N SER A 558 21.24 34.26 20.55
CA SER A 558 22.61 34.34 20.00
C SER A 558 23.69 34.35 21.09
N MET A 559 23.29 34.56 22.35
CA MET A 559 24.19 34.52 23.49
C MET A 559 24.79 33.11 23.67
N ARG A 560 26.05 33.05 24.07
CA ARG A 560 26.72 31.81 24.50
C ARG A 560 26.44 31.57 25.98
N TRP A 561 25.43 30.76 26.25
CA TRP A 561 24.97 30.38 27.59
C TRP A 561 26.00 29.47 28.27
N LYS A 562 26.10 29.47 29.60
CA LYS A 562 27.13 28.67 30.31
C LYS A 562 26.56 27.40 30.94
N ALA A 563 27.22 26.27 30.71
CA ALA A 563 26.91 25.01 31.37
C ALA A 563 27.04 25.10 32.90
N GLY A 564 26.16 24.43 33.63
CA GLY A 564 26.20 24.34 35.10
C GLY A 564 25.67 25.55 35.86
N GLU A 565 25.50 26.71 35.21
CA GLU A 565 24.91 27.93 35.78
C GLU A 565 23.39 27.97 35.55
N GLU A 566 22.66 28.66 36.43
CA GLU A 566 21.23 28.90 36.27
C GLU A 566 20.97 30.14 35.41
N HIS A 567 20.15 29.97 34.38
CA HIS A 567 19.78 31.01 33.44
C HIS A 567 18.27 31.23 33.46
N ALA A 568 17.84 32.48 33.58
CA ALA A 568 16.44 32.84 33.49
C ALA A 568 16.05 33.05 32.01
N LEU A 569 15.19 32.18 31.48
CA LEU A 569 14.65 32.33 30.13
C LEU A 569 13.27 32.97 30.21
N ARG A 570 13.19 34.25 29.83
CA ARG A 570 11.93 35.00 29.75
C ARG A 570 11.30 34.94 28.36
N PHE A 571 10.00 34.76 28.31
CA PHE A 571 9.25 34.74 27.06
C PHE A 571 7.84 35.27 27.30
N ARG A 572 7.21 35.78 26.25
CA ARG A 572 5.85 36.30 26.28
C ARG A 572 4.95 35.42 25.44
N LEU A 573 3.76 35.12 25.94
CA LEU A 573 2.68 34.50 25.18
C LEU A 573 1.50 35.47 25.11
N THR A 574 1.08 35.80 23.88
CA THR A 574 -0.08 36.68 23.64
C THR A 574 -1.18 35.91 22.92
N ASP A 575 -2.38 35.88 23.49
CA ASP A 575 -3.55 35.24 22.87
C ASP A 575 -4.50 36.31 22.30
N SER A 576 -4.58 36.38 20.98
CA SER A 576 -5.39 37.35 20.24
C SER A 576 -6.88 37.00 20.16
N GLY A 577 -7.32 35.83 20.65
CA GLY A 577 -8.67 35.32 20.40
C GLY A 577 -9.58 35.11 21.62
N SER A 578 -9.07 35.10 22.85
CA SER A 578 -9.87 34.82 24.06
C SER A 578 -10.21 36.05 24.90
N GLY A 579 -9.47 37.16 24.75
CA GLY A 579 -9.59 38.34 25.62
C GLY A 579 -9.10 38.11 27.06
N GLU A 580 -8.75 36.88 27.44
CA GLU A 580 -8.22 36.51 28.76
C GLU A 580 -6.70 36.24 28.70
N PRO A 581 -5.91 36.75 29.65
CA PRO A 581 -4.48 36.46 29.72
C PRO A 581 -4.19 34.96 29.82
N VAL A 582 -3.12 34.50 29.18
CA VAL A 582 -2.62 33.13 29.36
C VAL A 582 -2.16 32.95 30.81
N SER A 583 -2.60 31.90 31.49
CA SER A 583 -2.14 31.61 32.86
C SER A 583 -0.93 30.68 32.86
N ALA A 584 -0.04 30.82 33.85
CA ALA A 584 1.20 30.01 33.92
C ALA A 584 0.93 28.49 34.05
N GLY A 585 -0.21 28.10 34.63
CA GLY A 585 -0.63 26.70 34.76
C GLY A 585 -1.03 26.06 33.42
N GLU A 586 -1.36 26.85 32.40
CA GLU A 586 -1.66 26.36 31.05
C GLU A 586 -0.40 26.19 30.19
N VAL A 587 0.72 26.79 30.59
CA VAL A 587 1.94 26.83 29.80
C VAL A 587 2.83 25.64 30.15
N THR A 588 3.24 24.91 29.12
CA THR A 588 4.26 23.88 29.21
C THR A 588 5.51 24.33 28.46
N VAL A 589 6.67 24.25 29.10
CA VAL A 589 7.97 24.47 28.47
C VAL A 589 8.73 23.16 28.37
N LEU A 590 9.35 22.93 27.21
CA LEU A 590 10.27 21.83 26.96
C LEU A 590 11.62 22.38 26.52
N LEU A 591 12.66 22.01 27.25
CA LEU A 591 14.05 22.22 26.88
C LEU A 591 14.68 20.87 26.59
N PHE A 592 15.36 20.71 25.46
CA PHE A 592 16.10 19.47 25.18
C PHE A 592 17.41 19.72 24.47
N ARG A 593 18.38 18.83 24.68
CA ARG A 593 19.70 18.89 24.05
C ARG A 593 19.67 18.18 22.69
N SER A 594 20.17 18.84 21.65
CA SER A 594 20.24 18.30 20.29
C SER A 594 21.68 18.29 19.76
N PRO A 595 22.22 17.15 19.30
CA PRO A 595 21.70 15.79 19.51
C PRO A 595 21.87 15.35 20.97
N GLY A 596 20.97 14.50 21.49
CA GLY A 596 21.09 13.98 22.85
C GLY A 596 19.77 13.48 23.45
N ALA A 597 19.86 12.84 24.62
CA ALA A 597 18.72 12.31 25.36
C ALA A 597 18.24 13.20 26.52
N TRP A 598 19.00 14.27 26.84
CA TRP A 598 18.62 15.15 27.94
C TRP A 598 17.43 16.03 27.52
N GLN A 599 16.39 16.00 28.35
CA GLN A 599 15.25 16.90 28.26
C GLN A 599 14.81 17.33 29.66
N TRP A 600 14.22 18.51 29.73
CA TRP A 600 13.57 19.05 30.90
C TRP A 600 12.21 19.59 30.49
N ARG A 601 11.18 19.27 31.29
CA ARG A 601 9.83 19.78 31.12
C ARG A 601 9.40 20.45 32.41
N GLY A 602 8.74 21.59 32.29
CA GLY A 602 8.20 22.28 33.45
C GLY A 602 7.22 23.38 33.08
N SER A 603 6.47 23.81 34.07
CA SER A 603 5.62 25.00 33.98
C SER A 603 6.44 26.24 34.33
N PRO A 604 6.28 27.35 33.59
CA PRO A 604 6.93 28.60 33.94
C PRO A 604 6.30 29.25 35.16
N ARG A 605 7.00 30.24 35.73
CA ARG A 605 6.40 31.23 36.64
C ARG A 605 5.87 32.42 35.85
N ALA A 606 4.72 32.96 36.25
CA ALA A 606 4.23 34.23 35.70
C ALA A 606 5.09 35.39 36.23
N VAL A 607 5.44 36.34 35.34
CA VAL A 607 6.22 37.55 35.68
C VAL A 607 5.36 38.81 35.56
N GLY A 608 4.26 38.76 34.80
CA GLY A 608 3.31 39.87 34.56
C GLY A 608 3.09 40.11 33.07
N ASP A 609 1.97 40.72 32.66
CA ASP A 609 1.67 41.11 31.26
C ASP A 609 1.85 40.01 30.20
N GLY A 610 1.48 38.76 30.53
CA GLY A 610 1.66 37.62 29.63
C GLY A 610 3.12 37.18 29.47
N GLU A 611 4.04 37.69 30.30
CA GLU A 611 5.41 37.22 30.40
C GLU A 611 5.57 36.09 31.42
N PHE A 612 6.42 35.15 31.05
CA PHE A 612 6.71 33.91 31.73
C PHE A 612 8.21 33.73 31.84
N GLU A 613 8.65 33.05 32.90
CA GLU A 613 10.05 32.71 33.10
C GLU A 613 10.21 31.25 33.49
N VAL A 614 11.23 30.59 32.94
CA VAL A 614 11.74 29.31 33.43
C VAL A 614 13.21 29.43 33.80
N THR A 615 13.61 28.69 34.84
CA THR A 615 15.01 28.53 35.20
C THR A 615 15.61 27.37 34.39
N PHE A 616 16.60 27.67 33.57
CA PHE A 616 17.33 26.71 32.75
C PHE A 616 18.75 26.52 33.28
N ARG A 617 19.06 25.30 33.73
CA ARG A 617 20.42 24.92 34.15
C ARG A 617 20.97 23.84 33.22
N PRO A 618 21.70 24.20 32.15
CA PRO A 618 22.20 23.21 31.21
C PRO A 618 23.21 22.27 31.86
N PRO A 619 23.07 20.94 31.70
CA PRO A 619 23.96 19.96 32.31
C PRO A 619 25.36 19.90 31.68
N GLY A 620 25.56 20.54 30.52
CA GLY A 620 26.81 20.50 29.77
C GLY A 620 26.73 21.34 28.49
N PRO A 621 27.87 21.57 27.80
CA PRO A 621 27.91 22.35 26.57
C PRO A 621 27.19 21.63 25.40
N GLY A 622 26.65 22.40 24.45
CA GLY A 622 25.96 21.89 23.27
C GLY A 622 24.81 22.79 22.79
N GLN A 623 24.07 22.33 21.80
CA GLN A 623 22.86 23.02 21.36
C GLN A 623 21.64 22.52 22.14
N PHE A 624 20.86 23.45 22.65
CA PHE A 624 19.59 23.20 23.30
C PHE A 624 18.46 23.83 22.50
N LYS A 625 17.29 23.21 22.52
CA LYS A 625 16.07 23.70 21.87
C LYS A 625 15.06 24.06 22.96
N PHE A 626 14.56 25.29 22.91
CA PHE A 626 13.50 25.80 23.76
C PHE A 626 12.18 25.76 22.99
N LEU A 627 11.17 25.11 23.57
CA LEU A 627 9.80 25.07 23.09
C LEU A 627 8.87 25.50 24.22
N ALA A 628 7.82 26.23 23.88
CA ALA A 628 6.69 26.51 24.75
C ALA A 628 5.38 26.05 24.07
N GLY A 629 4.36 25.77 24.86
CA GLY A 629 3.03 25.40 24.36
C GLY A 629 1.95 25.70 25.39
N VAL A 630 0.74 25.92 24.90
CA VAL A 630 -0.50 26.15 25.65
C VAL A 630 -1.56 25.23 25.06
N GLU A 631 -1.58 23.97 25.52
CA GLU A 631 -2.41 22.92 24.94
C GLU A 631 -3.91 23.23 25.07
N SER A 632 -4.34 23.79 26.21
CA SER A 632 -5.71 24.26 26.46
C SER A 632 -6.21 25.27 25.43
N ARG A 633 -5.30 25.97 24.74
CA ARG A 633 -5.62 27.02 23.76
C ARG A 633 -5.25 26.64 22.32
N GLY A 634 -5.09 25.33 22.06
CA GLY A 634 -4.84 24.81 20.72
C GLY A 634 -3.44 25.09 20.19
N ALA A 635 -2.46 25.36 21.07
CA ALA A 635 -1.06 25.57 20.73
C ALA A 635 -0.14 24.60 21.51
N PRO A 636 -0.25 23.26 21.33
CA PRO A 636 0.58 22.29 22.05
C PRO A 636 2.09 22.46 21.77
N LEU A 637 2.94 21.80 22.57
CA LEU A 637 4.39 21.78 22.33
C LEU A 637 4.71 21.36 20.88
N GLY A 638 5.50 22.19 20.19
CA GLY A 638 5.84 22.01 18.77
C GLY A 638 5.00 22.86 17.81
N SER A 639 4.03 23.63 18.33
CA SER A 639 3.26 24.61 17.54
C SER A 639 4.12 25.78 17.07
N PHE A 640 5.12 26.16 17.86
CA PHE A 640 6.07 27.23 17.52
C PHE A 640 7.42 26.66 17.09
N TRP A 641 8.13 27.38 16.22
CA TRP A 641 9.47 27.00 15.82
C TRP A 641 10.41 26.97 17.04
N PRO A 642 11.22 25.92 17.24
CA PRO A 642 12.10 25.83 18.40
C PRO A 642 13.17 26.94 18.38
N VAL A 643 13.37 27.60 19.52
CA VAL A 643 14.47 28.57 19.68
C VAL A 643 15.74 27.81 20.05
N THR A 644 16.84 28.05 19.33
CA THR A 644 18.10 27.34 19.57
C THR A 644 19.00 28.13 20.50
N LEU A 645 19.50 27.50 21.56
CA LEU A 645 20.41 28.07 22.54
C LEU A 645 21.78 27.38 22.42
N GLY A 646 22.83 28.15 22.18
CA GLY A 646 24.21 27.65 22.20
C GLY A 646 24.79 27.70 23.60
N VAL A 647 25.06 26.54 24.21
CA VAL A 647 25.68 26.45 25.54
C VAL A 647 27.17 26.09 25.41
N VAL A 648 28.03 26.87 26.08
CA VAL A 648 29.48 26.68 26.18
C VAL A 648 29.88 26.25 27.59
N GLU A 649 31.13 25.80 27.73
CA GLU A 649 31.71 25.37 29.00
C GLU A 649 31.85 26.55 29.97
N GLY A 650 31.46 26.35 31.24
CA GLY A 650 31.65 27.34 32.30
C GLY A 650 33.11 27.35 32.78
N LEU A 651 33.65 28.52 33.12
CA LEU A 651 35.08 28.68 33.42
C LEU A 651 35.55 28.07 34.76
N ASP A 652 34.68 27.46 35.57
CA ASP A 652 35.06 26.88 36.86
C ASP A 652 34.51 25.46 37.06
N ALA A 653 35.12 24.49 36.37
CA ALA A 653 35.00 23.07 36.69
C ALA A 653 36.39 22.42 36.88
N LYS A 654 37.28 23.08 37.63
CA LYS A 654 38.41 22.44 38.29
C LYS A 654 38.15 22.37 39.79
N ALA A 655 37.53 21.29 40.25
CA ALA A 655 37.90 20.55 41.46
C ALA A 655 36.78 19.58 41.91
N ALA A 656 36.88 18.33 41.48
CA ALA A 656 36.65 17.17 42.35
C ALA A 656 37.42 15.96 41.77
N PRO A 657 37.98 15.09 42.62
CA PRO A 657 39.29 14.50 42.39
C PRO A 657 39.29 13.27 41.48
N ARG A 658 40.44 13.07 40.84
CA ARG A 658 40.84 11.86 40.13
C ARG A 658 40.65 10.63 41.03
N LEU A 659 39.83 9.68 40.60
CA LEU A 659 39.93 8.31 41.08
C LEU A 659 41.25 7.73 40.56
N ALA A 660 42.20 7.58 41.47
CA ALA A 660 43.39 6.80 41.27
C ALA A 660 43.06 5.31 41.46
N GLY A 661 43.55 4.49 40.51
CA GLY A 661 44.18 3.19 40.76
C GLY A 661 43.39 2.11 41.51
N GLY A 662 43.00 1.07 40.76
CA GLY A 662 42.73 -0.25 41.29
C GLY A 662 42.82 -1.30 40.17
N VAL A 663 43.98 -1.94 40.04
CA VAL A 663 44.21 -3.13 39.22
C VAL A 663 43.76 -4.35 40.02
N ASN A 664 42.84 -5.15 39.44
CA ASN A 664 42.64 -6.62 39.43
C ASN A 664 42.90 -7.52 40.67
N PRO A 665 42.28 -8.71 40.78
CA PRO A 665 41.90 -9.66 39.69
C PRO A 665 40.42 -9.74 39.34
#